data_AF-A0A497BUW6-F1
#
_entry.id   AF-A0A497BUW6-F1
#
_cell.length_a   1.000
_cell.length_b   1.000
_cell.length_c   1.000
_cell.angle_alpha   90.00
_cell.angle_beta   90.00
_cell.angle_gamma   90.00
#
_symmetry.space_group_name_H-M   'P 1'
#
loop_
_entity.id
_entity.type
_entity.pdbx_description
1 polymer ?
#
loop_
_entity_poly.entity_id
_entity_poly.type
_entity_poly.pdbx_seq_one_letter_code
_entity_poly.pdbx_strand_id
1 'polypeptide(L)'
;ARYEYKRAKIICTHGEGFSALEEQIADEMTAEISRLLEQSQQTEEDVEEANLLGLLTEKFAESGTDKEFETDNEQDNLSEEIQQSSQGRTEFLSEIQDARLLLESARSSDDVDIRGVRQTLDQLAKLLNALKEKRQSSLKEDIKELLQKLPETVSKDADKKYIRAEMESFLKAGDNVALAELYENLIAAIEKGEPVTRLKTIQKLESEDFMSEFDALQDLHKGGYAKLSQSLETGSNIGPLLLSQRNKPHLEGAKKSLKAWQRLKTLRKFSAGNEILRSNTENILSFIGLTDGSGALRSLRETNQDIAHFTLNLKRGIQCPIPSFGSELNGELHVIILRNKTLPAKILEEVRQKHKSRAGVLVVHLNQLSVKQRLSVREHCIKNKKACIVLDFPLLAYLFGTEDPMSTFFNIALPLTWAQPYLMKGENVPREMFVGRSDQVHDLLNPAGSCIVYGGRQLGKSALLKHLANEHHSPSDDLYIAYQDIDALGNPPQTNKDMEQELWIRILKEIGHCGFVSQKEQQDWVGRITKSNASTKVYELIRHKLESDKASRLVLLLDESDDLLDMDSAEEFRVVKQFRALMAETDRRFKVVFTGLKSVQRFNSYENQPFTQLGSAIVVRPLPPKEAQDLVQLPMRALGFSFDESSLVLRILSQSNYHPGLVQIFCHRLVELLNSSRVKESAHQKIIRADVNRVERNVDFIEEIRNRFDWTLDLDERYKVLIYALVINNAATQQHSIAQMKKIGEEWWPEVFGQMDVPAMRGLLDEMEGLGVLFRLSVDNQRFYRLRSPNLLRLLGSKEDIESEMIKITSKGAPTKRNPRNFHLQISKKTRVFGPMTMEQDSQITDSSTPFKACYLYGSSALGIHQ
;
A
#
# COMPACT_ATOMS: atom_id res chain seq x y z
N ALA A 1 -32.58 28.61 -38.05
CA ALA A 1 -34.06 28.52 -37.95
C ALA A 1 -34.63 29.21 -36.69
N ARG A 2 -34.56 28.66 -35.46
CA ARG A 2 -35.05 29.34 -34.24
C ARG A 2 -34.28 30.63 -33.88
N TYR A 3 -32.98 30.67 -34.19
CA TYR A 3 -32.07 31.83 -34.11
C TYR A 3 -32.53 32.94 -35.07
N GLU A 4 -32.57 32.64 -36.37
CA GLU A 4 -33.14 33.52 -37.40
C GLU A 4 -34.58 33.98 -37.09
N TYR A 5 -35.42 33.10 -36.52
CA TYR A 5 -36.80 33.43 -36.17
C TYR A 5 -36.90 34.36 -34.95
N LYS A 6 -36.06 34.18 -33.90
CA LYS A 6 -35.99 35.11 -32.77
C LYS A 6 -35.42 36.46 -33.23
N ARG A 7 -34.33 36.44 -34.01
CA ARG A 7 -33.68 37.62 -34.58
C ARG A 7 -34.65 38.42 -35.46
N ALA A 8 -35.37 37.76 -36.37
CA ALA A 8 -36.41 38.38 -37.19
C ALA A 8 -37.61 38.89 -36.37
N LYS A 9 -38.07 38.14 -35.35
CA LYS A 9 -39.21 38.56 -34.51
C LYS A 9 -38.89 39.79 -33.66
N ILE A 10 -37.64 39.94 -33.22
CA ILE A 10 -37.14 41.08 -32.45
C ILE A 10 -36.94 42.31 -33.34
N ILE A 11 -36.30 42.13 -34.51
CA ILE A 11 -36.15 43.18 -35.54
C ILE A 11 -37.51 43.76 -35.93
N CYS A 12 -38.54 42.92 -36.00
CA CYS A 12 -39.90 43.34 -36.35
C CYS A 12 -40.70 43.98 -35.21
N THR A 13 -40.27 43.93 -33.94
CA THR A 13 -41.12 44.40 -32.82
C THR A 13 -40.61 45.59 -32.01
N HIS A 14 -39.31 45.85 -31.87
CA HIS A 14 -38.82 46.99 -31.05
C HIS A 14 -37.58 47.67 -31.67
N GLY A 15 -37.77 48.88 -32.21
CA GLY A 15 -36.75 49.64 -32.93
C GLY A 15 -35.71 50.39 -32.08
N GLU A 16 -35.71 50.29 -30.74
CA GLU A 16 -34.82 51.10 -29.88
C GLU A 16 -34.16 50.32 -28.71
N GLY A 17 -34.03 48.99 -28.81
CA GLY A 17 -33.40 48.14 -27.77
C GLY A 17 -32.21 47.30 -28.24
N PHE A 18 -31.53 47.70 -29.32
CA PHE A 18 -30.65 46.82 -30.09
C PHE A 18 -29.32 46.47 -29.42
N SER A 19 -28.64 47.41 -28.75
CA SER A 19 -27.31 47.15 -28.16
C SER A 19 -27.39 46.26 -26.92
N ALA A 20 -28.39 46.47 -26.06
CA ALA A 20 -28.57 45.69 -24.84
C ALA A 20 -28.94 44.24 -25.12
N LEU A 21 -29.62 43.97 -26.24
CA LEU A 21 -30.01 42.62 -26.63
C LEU A 21 -28.89 41.88 -27.38
N GLU A 22 -28.06 42.57 -28.17
CA GLU A 22 -26.84 41.98 -28.75
C GLU A 22 -25.83 41.59 -27.66
N GLU A 23 -25.66 42.45 -26.65
CA GLU A 23 -24.83 42.17 -25.48
C GLU A 23 -25.39 40.96 -24.68
N GLN A 24 -26.71 40.91 -24.47
CA GLN A 24 -27.38 39.76 -23.84
C GLN A 24 -27.22 38.46 -24.63
N ILE A 25 -27.25 38.50 -25.97
CA ILE A 25 -27.08 37.31 -26.82
C ILE A 25 -25.61 36.86 -26.83
N ALA A 26 -24.65 37.78 -26.85
CA ALA A 26 -23.23 37.47 -26.75
C ALA A 26 -22.88 36.84 -25.38
N ASP A 27 -23.50 37.33 -24.30
CA ASP A 27 -23.38 36.75 -22.97
C ASP A 27 -24.01 35.34 -22.91
N GLU A 28 -25.20 35.14 -23.50
CA GLU A 28 -25.84 33.82 -23.60
C GLU A 28 -24.99 32.82 -24.39
N MET A 29 -24.36 33.24 -25.49
CA MET A 29 -23.44 32.40 -26.28
C MET A 29 -22.16 32.06 -25.52
N THR A 30 -21.57 33.04 -24.84
CA THR A 30 -20.36 32.83 -24.02
C THR A 30 -20.65 31.85 -22.86
N ALA A 31 -21.85 31.94 -22.27
CA ALA A 31 -22.32 31.01 -21.25
C ALA A 31 -22.53 29.58 -21.80
N GLU A 32 -23.13 29.42 -22.99
CA GLU A 32 -23.32 28.11 -23.61
C GLU A 32 -21.99 27.47 -24.05
N ILE A 33 -21.05 28.24 -24.62
CA ILE A 33 -19.70 27.74 -24.94
C ILE A 33 -18.99 27.26 -23.68
N SER A 34 -19.08 28.03 -22.59
CA SER A 34 -18.48 27.64 -21.30
C SER A 34 -19.11 26.36 -20.75
N ARG A 35 -20.43 26.22 -20.87
CA ARG A 35 -21.15 24.99 -20.50
C ARG A 35 -20.76 23.78 -21.34
N LEU A 36 -20.60 23.96 -22.65
CA LEU A 36 -20.19 22.86 -23.55
C LEU A 36 -18.74 22.45 -23.33
N LEU A 37 -17.85 23.40 -22.98
CA LEU A 37 -16.48 23.09 -22.56
C LEU A 37 -16.47 22.27 -21.26
N GLU A 38 -17.31 22.63 -20.28
CA GLU A 38 -17.51 21.84 -19.07
C GLU A 38 -18.08 20.45 -19.37
N GLN A 39 -19.06 20.33 -20.28
CA GLN A 39 -19.63 19.05 -20.68
C GLN A 39 -18.61 18.18 -21.42
N SER A 40 -17.82 18.76 -22.32
CA SER A 40 -16.72 18.08 -22.99
C SER A 40 -15.70 17.54 -21.98
N GLN A 41 -15.34 18.36 -20.99
CA GLN A 41 -14.51 17.93 -19.88
C GLN A 41 -15.14 16.79 -19.08
N GLN A 42 -16.40 16.90 -18.70
CA GLN A 42 -17.08 15.81 -18.00
C GLN A 42 -17.12 14.51 -18.82
N THR A 43 -17.32 14.62 -20.14
CA THR A 43 -17.37 13.45 -21.03
C THR A 43 -15.99 12.80 -21.16
N GLU A 44 -14.92 13.60 -21.28
CA GLU A 44 -13.54 13.10 -21.27
C GLU A 44 -13.26 12.32 -19.98
N GLU A 45 -13.67 12.90 -18.85
CA GLU A 45 -13.55 12.29 -17.54
C GLU A 45 -14.32 10.97 -17.43
N ASP A 46 -15.50 10.89 -18.04
CA ASP A 46 -16.31 9.67 -18.09
C ASP A 46 -15.70 8.59 -18.99
N VAL A 47 -15.04 8.95 -20.09
CA VAL A 47 -14.29 8.03 -20.95
C VAL A 47 -13.09 7.45 -20.20
N GLU A 48 -12.34 8.31 -19.51
CA GLU A 48 -11.22 7.86 -18.67
C GLU A 48 -11.70 6.90 -17.59
N GLU A 49 -12.78 7.23 -16.88
CA GLU A 49 -13.39 6.37 -15.88
C GLU A 49 -13.90 5.05 -16.48
N ALA A 50 -14.52 5.07 -17.66
CA ALA A 50 -14.99 3.87 -18.33
C ALA A 50 -13.85 2.91 -18.71
N ASN A 51 -12.69 3.45 -19.09
CA ASN A 51 -11.51 2.64 -19.36
C ASN A 51 -10.89 2.06 -18.08
N LEU A 52 -10.87 2.83 -16.98
CA LEU A 52 -10.49 2.32 -15.65
C LEU A 52 -11.34 1.09 -15.27
N LEU A 53 -12.61 1.12 -15.66
CA LEU A 53 -13.58 0.07 -15.39
C LEU A 53 -13.56 -1.12 -16.35
N GLY A 54 -12.75 -1.07 -17.42
CA GLY A 54 -12.76 -2.09 -18.48
C GLY A 54 -14.05 -2.12 -19.31
N LEU A 55 -14.91 -1.09 -19.22
CA LEU A 55 -16.20 -1.07 -19.93
C LEU A 55 -16.04 -0.97 -21.44
N LEU A 56 -15.04 -0.20 -21.88
CA LEU A 56 -14.84 0.08 -23.29
C LEU A 56 -14.39 -1.18 -24.06
N THR A 57 -13.73 -2.13 -23.40
CA THR A 57 -13.30 -3.39 -24.03
C THR A 57 -14.44 -4.39 -24.22
N GLU A 58 -15.50 -4.33 -23.42
CA GLU A 58 -16.60 -5.33 -23.44
C GLU A 58 -17.59 -5.12 -24.59
N LYS A 59 -17.79 -3.89 -25.07
CA LYS A 59 -18.68 -3.60 -26.21
C LYS A 59 -18.23 -4.31 -27.50
N PHE A 60 -16.93 -4.51 -27.66
CA PHE A 60 -16.33 -5.06 -28.88
C PHE A 60 -16.18 -6.58 -28.86
N ALA A 61 -16.29 -7.22 -27.69
CA ALA A 61 -16.39 -8.68 -27.59
C ALA A 61 -17.75 -9.20 -28.08
N GLU A 62 -18.81 -8.39 -27.95
CA GLU A 62 -20.16 -8.78 -28.35
C GLU A 62 -20.51 -8.47 -29.81
N SER A 63 -19.68 -7.72 -30.55
CA SER A 63 -19.84 -7.58 -32.00
C SER A 63 -19.39 -8.81 -32.79
N GLY A 64 -18.78 -9.81 -32.13
CA GLY A 64 -18.37 -11.08 -32.72
C GLY A 64 -18.95 -12.27 -31.94
N THR A 65 -20.24 -12.56 -32.11
CA THR A 65 -20.78 -13.87 -31.72
C THR A 65 -21.07 -14.72 -32.95
N ASP A 66 -20.29 -15.80 -33.05
CA ASP A 66 -20.60 -17.12 -33.59
C ASP A 66 -21.16 -17.23 -35.01
N LYS A 67 -20.25 -17.50 -35.96
CA LYS A 67 -20.43 -18.60 -36.93
C LYS A 67 -19.10 -19.34 -37.16
N GLU A 68 -19.10 -20.63 -36.84
CA GLU A 68 -18.13 -21.59 -37.38
C GLU A 68 -18.03 -21.43 -38.90
N PHE A 69 -16.87 -21.08 -39.46
CA PHE A 69 -16.48 -21.51 -40.80
C PHE A 69 -14.95 -21.43 -40.98
N GLU A 70 -14.39 -22.53 -41.50
CA GLU A 70 -13.07 -22.60 -42.11
C GLU A 70 -12.99 -21.63 -43.31
N THR A 71 -11.94 -20.80 -43.41
CA THR A 71 -11.12 -20.57 -44.64
C THR A 71 -10.09 -19.44 -44.46
N ASP A 72 -8.89 -19.68 -44.98
CA ASP A 72 -7.64 -18.89 -44.85
C ASP A 72 -7.62 -17.48 -45.50
N ASN A 73 -8.69 -16.69 -45.46
CA ASN A 73 -8.70 -15.32 -46.01
C ASN A 73 -9.19 -14.22 -45.05
N GLU A 74 -9.36 -14.52 -43.76
CA GLU A 74 -9.85 -13.56 -42.75
C GLU A 74 -8.74 -12.92 -41.89
N GLN A 75 -7.46 -13.30 -42.05
CA GLN A 75 -6.37 -12.73 -41.26
C GLN A 75 -6.06 -11.25 -41.59
N ASP A 76 -6.30 -10.80 -42.82
CA ASP A 76 -6.12 -9.38 -43.18
C ASP A 76 -7.28 -8.50 -42.68
N ASN A 77 -8.51 -9.04 -42.64
CA ASN A 77 -9.67 -8.32 -42.07
C ASN A 77 -9.65 -8.30 -40.53
N LEU A 78 -9.18 -9.36 -39.86
CA LEU A 78 -8.98 -9.33 -38.41
C LEU A 78 -7.93 -8.29 -38.02
N SER A 79 -6.89 -8.08 -38.84
CA SER A 79 -5.85 -7.08 -38.60
C SER A 79 -6.40 -5.65 -38.73
N GLU A 80 -7.32 -5.40 -39.67
CA GLU A 80 -8.04 -4.11 -39.82
C GLU A 80 -9.12 -3.89 -38.74
N GLU A 81 -9.80 -4.94 -38.27
CA GLU A 81 -10.78 -4.86 -37.16
C GLU A 81 -10.08 -4.76 -35.79
N ILE A 82 -8.88 -5.33 -35.65
CA ILE A 82 -8.03 -5.17 -34.46
C ILE A 82 -7.45 -3.74 -34.42
N GLN A 83 -7.19 -3.08 -35.55
CA GLN A 83 -6.90 -1.64 -35.59
C GLN A 83 -8.03 -0.79 -34.98
N GLN A 84 -9.28 -1.28 -35.02
CA GLN A 84 -10.48 -0.62 -34.47
C GLN A 84 -10.65 -0.71 -32.95
N SER A 85 -9.94 -1.61 -32.24
CA SER A 85 -10.19 -1.85 -30.80
C SER A 85 -9.48 -0.87 -29.84
N SER A 86 -8.25 -0.43 -30.16
CA SER A 86 -7.56 0.70 -29.49
C SER A 86 -8.02 2.05 -30.01
N GLN A 87 -8.68 2.03 -31.16
CA GLN A 87 -9.37 3.14 -31.79
C GLN A 87 -10.52 3.60 -30.89
N GLY A 88 -11.38 2.75 -30.32
CA GLY A 88 -12.52 3.22 -29.49
C GLY A 88 -12.23 4.24 -28.36
N ARG A 89 -11.24 4.03 -27.47
CA ARG A 89 -10.89 5.05 -26.45
C ARG A 89 -10.27 6.30 -27.09
N THR A 90 -9.36 6.07 -28.04
CA THR A 90 -8.61 7.14 -28.73
C THR A 90 -9.51 7.97 -29.63
N GLU A 91 -10.53 7.37 -30.24
CA GLU A 91 -11.60 7.96 -31.05
C GLU A 91 -12.52 8.78 -30.15
N PHE A 92 -13.00 8.24 -29.03
CA PHE A 92 -13.80 9.01 -28.08
C PHE A 92 -13.02 10.24 -27.57
N LEU A 93 -11.74 10.07 -27.21
CA LEU A 93 -10.90 11.20 -26.77
C LEU A 93 -10.59 12.18 -27.91
N SER A 94 -10.35 11.68 -29.14
CA SER A 94 -10.13 12.50 -30.34
C SER A 94 -11.36 13.32 -30.67
N GLU A 95 -12.55 12.70 -30.71
CA GLU A 95 -13.81 13.40 -30.96
C GLU A 95 -14.10 14.46 -29.89
N ILE A 96 -13.76 14.20 -28.63
CA ILE A 96 -13.88 15.17 -27.54
C ILE A 96 -12.86 16.32 -27.71
N GLN A 97 -11.64 16.01 -28.12
CA GLN A 97 -10.59 17.00 -28.36
C GLN A 97 -10.91 17.89 -29.57
N ASP A 98 -11.43 17.31 -30.65
CA ASP A 98 -11.93 18.03 -31.82
C ASP A 98 -13.11 18.93 -31.44
N ALA A 99 -14.04 18.43 -30.63
CA ALA A 99 -15.13 19.24 -30.07
C ALA A 99 -14.63 20.44 -29.24
N ARG A 100 -13.57 20.27 -28.43
CA ARG A 100 -12.96 21.40 -27.68
C ARG A 100 -12.30 22.43 -28.59
N LEU A 101 -11.50 21.98 -29.56
CA LEU A 101 -10.83 22.88 -30.50
C LEU A 101 -11.86 23.73 -31.28
N LEU A 102 -13.00 23.13 -31.64
CA LEU A 102 -14.12 23.83 -32.24
C LEU A 102 -14.75 24.85 -31.27
N LEU A 103 -14.95 24.50 -30.00
CA LEU A 103 -15.50 25.43 -28.99
C LEU A 103 -14.55 26.59 -28.64
N GLU A 104 -13.23 26.35 -28.63
CA GLU A 104 -12.23 27.37 -28.39
C GLU A 104 -12.11 28.35 -29.57
N SER A 105 -12.21 27.85 -30.82
CA SER A 105 -12.24 28.69 -32.02
C SER A 105 -13.55 29.48 -32.18
N ALA A 106 -14.66 29.00 -31.62
CA ALA A 106 -15.93 29.73 -31.56
C ALA A 106 -15.88 31.00 -30.68
N ARG A 107 -14.85 31.17 -29.84
CA ARG A 107 -14.62 32.42 -29.09
C ARG A 107 -14.02 33.54 -29.94
N SER A 108 -13.49 33.23 -31.12
CA SER A 108 -12.78 34.17 -32.00
C SER A 108 -13.36 34.28 -33.42
N SER A 109 -14.36 33.46 -33.78
CA SER A 109 -15.00 33.43 -35.10
C SER A 109 -16.52 33.16 -34.98
N ASP A 110 -17.32 33.80 -35.82
CA ASP A 110 -18.80 33.73 -35.80
C ASP A 110 -19.40 32.48 -36.49
N ASP A 111 -18.58 31.62 -37.11
CA ASP A 111 -19.05 30.57 -38.05
C ASP A 111 -18.78 29.13 -37.57
N VAL A 112 -18.97 28.85 -36.27
CA VAL A 112 -18.79 27.50 -35.70
C VAL A 112 -20.12 26.79 -35.46
N ASP A 113 -20.23 25.53 -35.88
CA ASP A 113 -21.42 24.69 -35.63
C ASP A 113 -21.50 24.19 -34.19
N ILE A 114 -21.89 25.09 -33.28
CA ILE A 114 -22.12 24.79 -31.86
C ILE A 114 -23.19 23.69 -31.68
N ARG A 115 -24.14 23.55 -32.62
CA ARG A 115 -25.19 22.52 -32.54
C ARG A 115 -24.65 21.14 -32.84
N GLY A 116 -23.80 21.01 -33.86
CA GLY A 116 -23.08 19.77 -34.18
C GLY A 116 -22.24 19.31 -33.00
N VAL A 117 -21.41 20.19 -32.43
CA VAL A 117 -20.58 19.87 -31.26
C VAL A 117 -21.43 19.38 -30.08
N ARG A 118 -22.54 20.07 -29.77
CA ARG A 118 -23.45 19.64 -28.71
C ARG A 118 -24.06 18.27 -28.99
N GLN A 119 -24.46 17.99 -30.23
CA GLN A 119 -25.02 16.68 -30.60
C GLN A 119 -24.00 15.55 -30.44
N THR A 120 -22.75 15.77 -30.85
CA THR A 120 -21.68 14.78 -30.69
C THR A 120 -21.41 14.50 -29.22
N LEU A 121 -21.23 15.54 -28.39
CA LEU A 121 -21.03 15.36 -26.94
C LEU A 121 -22.21 14.65 -26.26
N ASP A 122 -23.45 14.99 -26.65
CA ASP A 122 -24.66 14.32 -26.14
C ASP A 122 -24.73 12.84 -26.58
N GLN A 123 -24.27 12.50 -27.78
CA GLN A 123 -24.22 11.11 -28.28
C GLN A 123 -23.17 10.28 -27.55
N LEU A 124 -21.96 10.81 -27.38
CA LEU A 124 -20.88 10.15 -26.65
C LEU A 124 -21.26 9.88 -25.19
N ALA A 125 -21.83 10.88 -24.52
CA ALA A 125 -22.32 10.73 -23.16
C ALA A 125 -23.41 9.65 -23.05
N LYS A 126 -24.34 9.57 -24.03
CA LYS A 126 -25.35 8.50 -24.06
C LYS A 126 -24.76 7.11 -24.25
N LEU A 127 -23.78 6.95 -25.13
CA LEU A 127 -23.12 5.67 -25.36
C LEU A 127 -22.37 5.20 -24.11
N LEU A 128 -21.64 6.09 -23.45
CA LEU A 128 -20.95 5.78 -22.19
C LEU A 128 -21.92 5.35 -21.09
N ASN A 129 -23.03 6.07 -20.94
CA ASN A 129 -24.06 5.70 -19.95
C ASN A 129 -24.67 4.32 -20.26
N ALA A 130 -24.97 4.02 -21.52
CA ALA A 130 -25.49 2.70 -21.90
C ALA A 130 -24.49 1.57 -21.56
N LEU A 131 -23.18 1.79 -21.76
CA LEU A 131 -22.15 0.83 -21.36
C LEU A 131 -22.06 0.66 -19.84
N LYS A 132 -22.10 1.78 -19.09
CA LYS A 132 -22.10 1.76 -17.63
C LYS A 132 -23.30 0.95 -17.11
N GLU A 133 -24.51 1.19 -17.63
CA GLU A 133 -25.75 0.49 -17.25
C GLU A 133 -25.72 -1.01 -17.58
N LYS A 134 -25.21 -1.38 -18.76
CA LYS A 134 -25.09 -2.77 -19.17
C LYS A 134 -24.17 -3.56 -18.23
N ARG A 135 -22.99 -3.01 -17.92
CA ARG A 135 -22.06 -3.62 -16.97
C ARG A 135 -22.66 -3.76 -15.58
N GLN A 136 -23.36 -2.74 -15.10
CA GLN A 136 -24.05 -2.81 -13.81
C GLN A 136 -25.04 -3.96 -13.76
N SER A 137 -25.78 -4.14 -14.85
CA SER A 137 -26.77 -5.22 -14.97
C SER A 137 -26.10 -6.59 -14.92
N SER A 138 -25.02 -6.79 -15.69
CA SER A 138 -24.23 -8.02 -15.68
C SER A 138 -23.62 -8.31 -14.30
N LEU A 139 -22.88 -7.36 -13.70
CA LEU A 139 -22.27 -7.56 -12.38
C LEU A 139 -23.31 -7.84 -11.28
N LYS A 140 -24.49 -7.20 -11.37
CA LYS A 140 -25.59 -7.45 -10.44
C LYS A 140 -26.12 -8.88 -10.55
N GLU A 141 -26.21 -9.44 -11.75
CA GLU A 141 -26.61 -10.82 -11.97
C GLU A 141 -25.55 -11.79 -11.44
N ASP A 142 -24.28 -11.56 -11.76
CA ASP A 142 -23.16 -12.39 -11.33
C ASP A 142 -23.02 -12.41 -9.79
N ILE A 143 -23.11 -11.24 -9.13
CA ILE A 143 -23.09 -11.15 -7.66
C ILE A 143 -24.26 -11.92 -7.06
N LYS A 144 -25.47 -11.83 -7.65
CA LYS A 144 -26.64 -12.58 -7.17
C LYS A 144 -26.44 -14.08 -7.29
N GLU A 145 -25.80 -14.57 -8.35
CA GLU A 145 -25.49 -15.99 -8.51
C GLU A 145 -24.45 -16.44 -7.46
N LEU A 146 -23.36 -15.69 -7.29
CA LEU A 146 -22.34 -15.99 -6.29
C LEU A 146 -22.88 -15.98 -4.86
N LEU A 147 -23.83 -15.10 -4.55
CA LEU A 147 -24.50 -15.08 -3.24
C LEU A 147 -25.20 -16.41 -2.90
N GLN A 148 -25.57 -17.21 -3.89
CA GLN A 148 -26.14 -18.54 -3.70
C GLN A 148 -25.05 -19.57 -3.34
N LYS A 149 -23.84 -19.39 -3.88
CA LYS A 149 -22.67 -20.27 -3.72
C LYS A 149 -21.84 -19.99 -2.46
N LEU A 150 -22.26 -19.05 -1.61
CA LEU A 150 -21.58 -18.72 -0.35
C LEU A 150 -21.45 -19.94 0.59
N PRO A 151 -20.24 -20.24 1.09
CA PRO A 151 -20.00 -21.35 2.03
C PRO A 151 -20.87 -21.24 3.29
N GLU A 152 -21.21 -22.39 3.90
CA GLU A 152 -21.92 -22.44 5.18
C GLU A 152 -21.01 -22.01 6.33
N THR A 153 -21.00 -20.71 6.62
CA THR A 153 -20.29 -20.12 7.76
C THR A 153 -21.27 -19.54 8.77
N VAL A 154 -20.83 -19.39 10.02
CA VAL A 154 -21.63 -18.76 11.12
C VAL A 154 -22.10 -17.34 10.76
N SER A 155 -21.39 -16.66 9.86
CA SER A 155 -21.68 -15.29 9.41
C SER A 155 -22.48 -15.20 8.10
N LYS A 156 -22.85 -16.33 7.46
CA LYS A 156 -23.43 -16.38 6.11
C LYS A 156 -24.61 -15.43 5.90
N ASP A 157 -25.57 -15.39 6.82
CA ASP A 157 -26.76 -14.53 6.69
C ASP A 157 -26.43 -13.04 6.87
N ALA A 158 -25.50 -12.74 7.78
CA ALA A 158 -25.03 -11.38 7.99
C ALA A 158 -24.21 -10.87 6.78
N ASP A 159 -23.40 -11.73 6.17
CA ASP A 159 -22.64 -11.43 4.96
C ASP A 159 -23.56 -11.23 3.75
N LYS A 160 -24.58 -12.09 3.56
CA LYS A 160 -25.60 -11.89 2.53
C LYS A 160 -26.33 -10.56 2.68
N LYS A 161 -26.69 -10.18 3.90
CA LYS A 161 -27.37 -8.91 4.18
C LYS A 161 -26.47 -7.72 3.88
N TYR A 162 -25.22 -7.78 4.32
CA TYR A 162 -24.21 -6.75 4.08
C TYR A 162 -23.95 -6.56 2.58
N ILE A 163 -23.67 -7.64 1.83
CA ILE A 163 -23.38 -7.56 0.39
C ILE A 163 -24.56 -6.98 -0.38
N ARG A 164 -25.80 -7.37 -0.06
CA ARG A 164 -26.98 -6.80 -0.72
C ARG A 164 -27.09 -5.30 -0.48
N ALA A 165 -26.84 -4.85 0.75
CA ALA A 165 -26.88 -3.42 1.09
C ALA A 165 -25.79 -2.61 0.35
N GLU A 166 -24.54 -3.09 0.33
CA GLU A 166 -23.46 -2.42 -0.41
C GLU A 166 -23.70 -2.46 -1.92
N MET A 167 -24.14 -3.60 -2.47
CA MET A 167 -24.48 -3.72 -3.89
C MET A 167 -25.58 -2.72 -4.29
N GLU A 168 -26.65 -2.61 -3.51
CA GLU A 168 -27.71 -1.62 -3.75
C GLU A 168 -27.20 -0.18 -3.63
N SER A 169 -26.33 0.09 -2.65
CA SER A 169 -25.67 1.39 -2.48
C SER A 169 -24.82 1.76 -3.70
N PHE A 170 -23.96 0.87 -4.17
CA PHE A 170 -23.07 1.11 -5.30
C PHE A 170 -23.83 1.20 -6.63
N LEU A 171 -24.88 0.40 -6.82
CA LEU A 171 -25.79 0.54 -7.97
C LEU A 171 -26.46 1.91 -7.99
N LYS A 172 -26.91 2.41 -6.83
CA LYS A 172 -27.52 3.74 -6.72
C LYS A 172 -26.50 4.86 -6.98
N ALA A 173 -25.25 4.67 -6.57
CA ALA A 173 -24.15 5.61 -6.82
C ALA A 173 -23.60 5.53 -8.26
N GLY A 174 -23.95 4.51 -9.02
CA GLY A 174 -23.41 4.25 -10.35
C GLY A 174 -21.93 3.82 -10.35
N ASP A 175 -21.44 3.26 -9.23
CA ASP A 175 -20.01 2.96 -9.05
C ASP A 175 -19.65 1.54 -9.48
N ASN A 176 -19.26 1.41 -10.75
CA ASN A 176 -18.87 0.12 -11.32
C ASN A 176 -17.54 -0.41 -10.75
N VAL A 177 -16.68 0.45 -10.21
CA VAL A 177 -15.38 0.02 -9.65
C VAL A 177 -15.68 -0.73 -8.37
N ALA A 178 -16.46 -0.10 -7.50
CA ALA A 178 -16.86 -0.70 -6.23
C ALA A 178 -17.68 -1.98 -6.42
N LEU A 179 -18.53 -2.06 -7.45
CA LEU A 179 -19.27 -3.29 -7.79
C LEU A 179 -18.34 -4.42 -8.24
N ALA A 180 -17.38 -4.13 -9.12
CA ALA A 180 -16.40 -5.13 -9.57
C ALA A 180 -15.52 -5.61 -8.41
N GLU A 181 -15.08 -4.71 -7.53
CA GLU A 181 -14.32 -5.07 -6.32
C GLU A 181 -15.17 -5.89 -5.33
N LEU A 182 -16.45 -5.59 -5.18
CA LEU A 182 -17.37 -6.38 -4.36
C LEU A 182 -17.53 -7.80 -4.91
N TYR A 183 -17.65 -7.93 -6.24
CA TYR A 183 -17.68 -9.20 -6.94
C TYR A 183 -16.40 -10.02 -6.70
N GLU A 184 -15.22 -9.40 -6.87
CA GLU A 184 -13.92 -10.06 -6.64
C GLU A 184 -13.73 -10.52 -5.18
N ASN A 185 -14.07 -9.66 -4.22
CA ASN A 185 -13.99 -10.00 -2.80
C ASN A 185 -14.92 -11.16 -2.42
N LEU A 186 -16.09 -11.27 -3.06
CA LEU A 186 -17.01 -12.37 -2.84
C LEU A 186 -16.43 -13.70 -3.37
N ILE A 187 -15.80 -13.70 -4.54
CA ILE A 187 -15.17 -14.90 -5.08
C ILE A 187 -14.01 -15.34 -4.18
N ALA A 188 -13.14 -14.41 -3.79
CA ALA A 188 -12.02 -14.73 -2.90
C ALA A 188 -12.50 -15.32 -1.56
N ALA A 189 -13.60 -14.81 -1.01
CA ALA A 189 -14.22 -15.36 0.20
C ALA A 189 -14.75 -16.79 0.00
N ILE A 190 -15.40 -17.06 -1.14
CA ILE A 190 -15.91 -18.39 -1.50
C ILE A 190 -14.76 -19.40 -1.66
N GLU A 191 -13.70 -19.04 -2.40
CA GLU A 191 -12.55 -19.92 -2.64
C GLU A 191 -11.82 -20.30 -1.35
N LYS A 192 -11.66 -19.33 -0.44
CA LYS A 192 -10.94 -19.56 0.83
C LYS A 192 -11.83 -20.15 1.93
N GLY A 193 -13.15 -20.13 1.76
CA GLY A 193 -14.08 -20.50 2.82
C GLY A 193 -14.09 -19.50 3.99
N GLU A 194 -13.71 -18.24 3.74
CA GLU A 194 -13.58 -17.20 4.77
C GLU A 194 -14.79 -16.24 4.76
N PRO A 195 -15.09 -15.56 5.88
CA PRO A 195 -16.11 -14.50 5.92
C PRO A 195 -15.76 -13.35 4.97
N VAL A 196 -16.79 -12.72 4.42
CA VAL A 196 -16.60 -11.60 3.47
C VAL A 196 -16.01 -10.40 4.22
N THR A 197 -14.99 -9.77 3.64
CA THR A 197 -14.41 -8.56 4.21
C THR A 197 -15.42 -7.41 4.12
N ARG A 198 -15.82 -6.88 5.28
CA ARG A 198 -16.75 -5.76 5.37
C ARG A 198 -16.00 -4.44 5.46
N LEU A 199 -16.48 -3.45 4.73
CA LEU A 199 -16.08 -2.06 4.86
C LEU A 199 -16.47 -1.61 6.26
N LYS A 200 -15.51 -1.08 7.02
CA LYS A 200 -15.77 -0.56 8.35
C LYS A 200 -16.70 0.65 8.21
N THR A 201 -17.92 0.53 8.73
CA THR A 201 -18.84 1.66 8.80
C THR A 201 -18.21 2.78 9.62
N ILE A 202 -18.28 4.00 9.10
CA ILE A 202 -17.74 5.19 9.73
C ILE A 202 -18.45 5.40 11.06
N GLN A 203 -17.78 5.06 12.15
CA GLN A 203 -18.21 5.50 13.47
C GLN A 203 -17.98 7.01 13.58
N LYS A 204 -18.89 7.69 14.27
CA LYS A 204 -18.72 9.11 14.61
C LYS A 204 -17.35 9.32 15.27
N LEU A 205 -16.64 10.36 14.83
CA LEU A 205 -15.30 10.66 15.32
C LEU A 205 -15.41 11.25 16.74
N GLU A 206 -14.68 10.70 17.72
CA GLU A 206 -14.72 11.17 19.12
C GLU A 206 -14.38 12.66 19.27
N SER A 207 -13.58 13.17 18.33
CA SER A 207 -13.24 14.57 18.17
C SER A 207 -14.42 15.46 17.75
N GLU A 208 -15.42 14.95 17.01
CA GLU A 208 -16.67 15.69 16.74
C GLU A 208 -17.50 15.82 18.01
N ASP A 209 -17.62 14.74 18.80
CA ASP A 209 -18.32 14.75 20.08
C ASP A 209 -17.66 15.76 21.03
N PHE A 210 -16.34 15.69 21.18
CA PHE A 210 -15.56 16.65 21.97
C PHE A 210 -15.79 18.11 21.52
N MET A 211 -15.81 18.38 20.22
CA MET A 211 -16.01 19.74 19.71
C MET A 211 -17.45 20.23 19.96
N SER A 212 -18.44 19.33 19.90
CA SER A 212 -19.84 19.67 20.21
C SER A 212 -20.07 19.95 21.70
N GLU A 213 -19.27 19.34 22.57
CA GLU A 213 -19.36 19.48 24.03
C GLU A 213 -18.37 20.53 24.58
N PHE A 214 -17.59 21.17 23.70
CA PHE A 214 -16.47 22.02 24.07
C PHE A 214 -16.88 23.18 24.98
N ASP A 215 -18.01 23.83 24.69
CA ASP A 215 -18.50 24.97 25.47
C ASP A 215 -18.87 24.55 26.90
N ALA A 216 -19.53 23.39 27.07
CA ALA A 216 -19.86 22.83 28.38
C ALA A 216 -18.59 22.48 29.19
N LEU A 217 -17.58 21.93 28.53
CA LEU A 217 -16.26 21.66 29.14
C LEU A 217 -15.52 22.96 29.49
N GLN A 218 -15.70 24.01 28.71
CA GLN A 218 -15.09 25.31 28.96
C GLN A 218 -15.64 25.94 30.24
N ASP A 219 -16.94 25.81 30.50
CA ASP A 219 -17.60 26.36 31.68
C ASP A 219 -17.20 25.66 32.99
N LEU A 220 -16.82 24.37 32.94
CA LEU A 220 -16.25 23.67 34.10
C LEU A 220 -14.99 24.34 34.67
N HIS A 221 -14.25 25.08 33.84
CA HIS A 221 -13.07 25.83 34.26
C HIS A 221 -13.40 27.18 34.95
N LYS A 222 -14.56 27.79 34.64
CA LYS A 222 -15.00 29.08 35.21
C LYS A 222 -15.73 28.86 36.55
N GLY A 223 -15.00 28.37 37.56
CA GLY A 223 -15.52 28.14 38.92
C GLY A 223 -16.05 26.73 39.19
N GLY A 224 -16.05 25.83 38.19
CA GLY A 224 -16.49 24.45 38.32
C GLY A 224 -15.46 23.46 38.89
N TYR A 225 -14.22 23.89 39.16
CA TYR A 225 -13.16 23.02 39.70
C TYR A 225 -13.57 22.29 40.99
N ALA A 226 -14.24 22.98 41.92
CA ALA A 226 -14.71 22.37 43.16
C ALA A 226 -15.80 21.32 42.89
N LYS A 227 -16.74 21.63 41.97
CA LYS A 227 -17.80 20.71 41.55
C LYS A 227 -17.25 19.48 40.84
N LEU A 228 -16.26 19.65 39.97
CA LEU A 228 -15.58 18.56 39.27
C LEU A 228 -14.80 17.69 40.26
N SER A 229 -14.09 18.30 41.23
CA SER A 229 -13.40 17.54 42.29
C SER A 229 -14.38 16.72 43.13
N GLN A 230 -15.53 17.28 43.49
CA GLN A 230 -16.58 16.56 44.23
C GLN A 230 -17.20 15.43 43.39
N SER A 231 -17.38 15.66 42.09
CA SER A 231 -17.91 14.66 41.16
C SER A 231 -16.95 13.49 40.97
N LEU A 232 -15.63 13.76 40.91
CA LEU A 232 -14.60 12.71 40.89
C LEU A 232 -14.53 11.91 42.20
N GLU A 233 -14.85 12.53 43.34
CA GLU A 233 -14.89 11.83 44.64
C GLU A 233 -16.12 10.95 44.81
N THR A 234 -17.27 11.42 44.33
CA THR A 234 -18.55 10.72 44.45
C THR A 234 -18.82 9.77 43.28
N GLY A 235 -18.07 9.89 42.18
CA GLY A 235 -18.33 9.20 40.93
C GLY A 235 -19.60 9.70 40.21
N SER A 236 -20.13 10.87 40.56
CA SER A 236 -21.31 11.42 39.90
C SER A 236 -20.96 12.04 38.54
N ASN A 237 -21.81 11.85 37.53
CA ASN A 237 -21.63 12.51 36.23
C ASN A 237 -21.73 14.05 36.38
N ILE A 238 -20.98 14.78 35.55
CA ILE A 238 -21.01 16.24 35.52
C ILE A 238 -20.88 16.77 34.09
N GLY A 239 -21.88 17.52 33.63
CA GLY A 239 -21.95 17.94 32.23
C GLY A 239 -21.89 16.71 31.29
N PRO A 240 -20.99 16.70 30.28
CA PRO A 240 -20.81 15.56 29.39
C PRO A 240 -19.99 14.39 30.00
N LEU A 241 -19.42 14.55 31.20
CA LEU A 241 -18.47 13.57 31.75
C LEU A 241 -19.19 12.38 32.42
N LEU A 242 -19.06 11.19 31.83
CA LEU A 242 -19.63 9.93 32.31
C LEU A 242 -18.78 9.25 33.41
N LEU A 243 -18.57 9.95 34.52
CA LEU A 243 -17.72 9.48 35.64
C LEU A 243 -18.27 8.25 36.37
N SER A 244 -19.59 8.08 36.41
CA SER A 244 -20.25 6.95 37.09
C SER A 244 -19.94 5.58 36.50
N GLN A 245 -19.49 5.54 35.24
CA GLN A 245 -19.11 4.31 34.54
C GLN A 245 -17.63 3.96 34.73
N ARG A 246 -16.86 4.79 35.44
CA ARG A 246 -15.41 4.62 35.60
C ARG A 246 -15.06 3.89 36.88
N ASN A 247 -13.99 3.11 36.84
CA ASN A 247 -13.51 2.37 38.01
C ASN A 247 -12.78 3.31 39.01
N LYS A 248 -12.64 2.85 40.25
CA LYS A 248 -11.99 3.64 41.32
C LYS A 248 -10.55 4.07 40.98
N PRO A 249 -9.66 3.21 40.43
CA PRO A 249 -8.31 3.62 40.04
C PRO A 249 -8.29 4.77 39.04
N HIS A 250 -9.18 4.75 38.04
CA HIS A 250 -9.31 5.81 37.04
C HIS A 250 -9.72 7.14 37.67
N LEU A 251 -10.73 7.12 38.54
CA LEU A 251 -11.21 8.32 39.25
C LEU A 251 -10.13 8.92 40.17
N GLU A 252 -9.36 8.09 40.87
CA GLU A 252 -8.22 8.55 41.69
C GLU A 252 -7.10 9.16 40.82
N GLY A 253 -6.80 8.55 39.67
CA GLY A 253 -5.88 9.09 38.67
C GLY A 253 -6.33 10.46 38.15
N ALA A 254 -7.60 10.58 37.77
CA ALA A 254 -8.20 11.83 37.31
C ALA A 254 -8.15 12.93 38.39
N LYS A 255 -8.44 12.58 39.65
CA LYS A 255 -8.35 13.49 40.80
C LYS A 255 -6.92 13.98 41.03
N LYS A 256 -5.93 13.09 40.93
CA LYS A 256 -4.50 13.44 41.03
C LYS A 256 -4.10 14.42 39.92
N SER A 257 -4.53 14.16 38.69
CA SER A 257 -4.29 15.01 37.52
C SER A 257 -4.96 16.38 37.61
N LEU A 258 -6.19 16.45 38.13
CA LEU A 258 -6.89 17.72 38.36
C LEU A 258 -6.13 18.60 39.36
N LYS A 259 -5.69 18.03 40.49
CA LYS A 259 -4.87 18.74 41.49
C LYS A 259 -3.53 19.17 40.89
N ALA A 260 -2.92 18.33 40.06
CA ALA A 260 -1.67 18.64 39.38
C ALA A 260 -1.82 19.84 38.42
N TRP A 261 -2.88 19.86 37.62
CA TRP A 261 -3.20 20.96 36.71
C TRP A 261 -3.36 22.30 37.46
N GLN A 262 -4.11 22.29 38.57
CA GLN A 262 -4.31 23.47 39.41
C GLN A 262 -2.98 24.00 39.96
N ARG A 263 -2.12 23.11 40.47
CA ARG A 263 -0.79 23.47 40.98
C ARG A 263 0.06 24.12 39.90
N LEU A 264 0.11 23.53 38.70
CA LEU A 264 0.87 24.08 37.56
C LEU A 264 0.44 25.51 37.19
N LYS A 265 -0.87 25.77 37.23
CA LYS A 265 -1.43 27.10 36.95
C LYS A 265 -1.07 28.16 37.99
N THR A 266 -0.91 27.76 39.26
CA THR A 266 -0.57 28.66 40.37
C THR A 266 0.93 28.90 40.58
N LEU A 267 1.80 28.12 39.94
CA LEU A 267 3.24 28.28 40.05
C LEU A 267 3.66 29.69 39.63
N ARG A 268 4.64 30.30 40.32
CA ARG A 268 5.10 31.66 39.97
C ARG A 268 6.10 31.67 38.82
N LYS A 269 7.04 30.72 38.79
CA LYS A 269 8.08 30.62 37.75
C LYS A 269 8.24 29.18 37.30
N PHE A 270 8.49 28.99 36.01
CA PHE A 270 9.02 27.73 35.50
C PHE A 270 10.55 27.78 35.56
N SER A 271 11.15 26.77 36.18
CA SER A 271 12.60 26.60 36.22
C SER A 271 12.93 25.12 36.04
N ALA A 272 14.05 24.82 35.38
CA ALA A 272 14.46 23.46 35.08
C ALA A 272 14.62 22.56 36.32
N GLY A 273 14.99 23.13 37.47
CA GLY A 273 15.12 22.42 38.75
C GLY A 273 13.84 22.35 39.59
N ASN A 274 12.69 22.83 39.08
CA ASN A 274 11.45 22.83 39.84
C ASN A 274 10.81 21.42 39.83
N GLU A 275 11.06 20.66 40.88
CA GLU A 275 10.50 19.31 41.06
C GLU A 275 8.96 19.32 41.12
N ILE A 276 8.34 20.41 41.59
CA ILE A 276 6.89 20.57 41.60
C ILE A 276 6.36 20.69 40.15
N LEU A 277 7.04 21.45 39.28
CA LEU A 277 6.68 21.54 37.86
C LEU A 277 6.78 20.16 37.19
N ARG A 278 7.90 19.46 37.40
CA ARG A 278 8.14 18.14 36.83
C ARG A 278 7.12 17.10 37.31
N SER A 279 6.97 16.93 38.62
CA SER A 279 6.10 15.92 39.22
C SER A 279 4.62 16.12 38.86
N ASN A 280 4.12 17.36 38.82
CA ASN A 280 2.74 17.61 38.41
C ASN A 280 2.53 17.39 36.91
N THR A 281 3.53 17.67 36.08
CA THR A 281 3.46 17.35 34.65
C THR A 281 3.47 15.83 34.43
N GLU A 282 4.36 15.10 35.10
CA GLU A 282 4.38 13.62 35.09
C GLU A 282 3.05 13.02 35.53
N ASN A 283 2.40 13.58 36.56
CA ASN A 283 1.08 13.10 37.00
C ASN A 283 0.01 13.22 35.91
N ILE A 284 -0.02 14.34 35.18
CA ILE A 284 -0.98 14.55 34.07
C ILE A 284 -0.67 13.57 32.92
N LEU A 285 0.60 13.48 32.52
CA LEU A 285 1.01 12.63 31.40
C LEU A 285 0.86 11.13 31.72
N SER A 286 1.04 10.75 32.98
CA SER A 286 0.81 9.39 33.46
C SER A 286 -0.67 9.02 33.43
N PHE A 287 -1.58 9.94 33.77
CA PHE A 287 -3.03 9.70 33.65
C PHE A 287 -3.48 9.53 32.19
N ILE A 288 -2.90 10.29 31.25
CA ILE A 288 -3.15 10.09 29.81
C ILE A 288 -2.58 8.74 29.35
N GLY A 289 -1.59 8.18 30.06
CA GLY A 289 -0.96 6.90 29.75
C GLY A 289 0.38 7.02 29.03
N LEU A 290 0.90 8.22 28.81
CA LEU A 290 2.15 8.45 28.05
C LEU A 290 3.43 8.03 28.81
N THR A 291 3.32 7.77 30.12
CA THR A 291 4.43 7.34 30.98
C THR A 291 3.93 6.44 32.13
N ASP A 292 4.79 5.51 32.57
CA ASP A 292 4.56 4.64 33.72
C ASP A 292 4.72 5.35 35.08
N GLY A 293 5.14 6.62 35.11
CA GLY A 293 5.14 7.42 36.33
C GLY A 293 6.36 8.33 36.51
N SER A 294 6.75 8.53 37.77
CA SER A 294 7.74 9.53 38.17
C SER A 294 9.12 9.27 37.60
N GLY A 295 9.83 10.33 37.22
CA GLY A 295 11.20 10.23 36.72
C GLY A 295 11.33 10.18 35.19
N ALA A 296 10.21 10.08 34.47
CA ALA A 296 10.20 10.00 33.00
C ALA A 296 10.51 11.33 32.28
N LEU A 297 10.25 12.48 32.90
CA LEU A 297 10.59 13.78 32.31
C LEU A 297 12.06 14.13 32.60
N ARG A 298 12.85 14.28 31.55
CA ARG A 298 14.20 14.85 31.60
C ARG A 298 14.15 16.32 31.21
N SER A 299 14.82 17.19 31.95
CA SER A 299 14.88 18.62 31.61
C SER A 299 15.77 18.83 30.39
N LEU A 300 15.29 19.56 29.38
CA LEU A 300 16.14 19.98 28.27
C LEU A 300 16.13 21.51 28.10
N ARG A 301 17.35 22.04 28.08
CA ARG A 301 17.85 23.25 27.43
C ARG A 301 17.40 24.65 27.86
N GLU A 302 16.14 24.99 28.16
CA GLU A 302 15.81 26.40 28.49
C GLU A 302 14.43 26.57 29.12
N THR A 303 14.36 27.27 30.25
CA THR A 303 13.09 27.65 30.91
C THR A 303 13.07 29.15 31.17
N ASN A 304 11.98 29.83 30.80
CA ASN A 304 11.74 31.22 31.21
C ASN A 304 10.54 31.27 32.18
N GLN A 305 10.05 32.47 32.53
CA GLN A 305 8.97 32.57 33.53
C GLN A 305 7.66 31.87 33.12
N ASP A 306 7.39 31.73 31.82
CA ASP A 306 6.11 31.25 31.27
C ASP A 306 6.20 30.02 30.36
N ILE A 307 7.43 29.56 30.06
CA ILE A 307 7.72 28.44 29.17
C ILE A 307 8.66 27.45 29.85
N ALA A 308 8.28 26.17 29.82
CA ALA A 308 9.14 25.07 30.22
C ALA A 308 9.27 24.04 29.09
N HIS A 309 10.47 23.50 28.89
CA HIS A 309 10.72 22.44 27.90
C HIS A 309 11.30 21.21 28.59
N PHE A 310 10.66 20.07 28.36
CA PHE A 310 11.08 18.77 28.84
C PHE A 310 11.16 17.78 27.68
N THR A 311 11.92 16.72 27.88
CA THR A 311 11.86 15.50 27.08
C THR A 311 11.25 14.40 27.96
N LEU A 312 10.21 13.75 27.47
CA LEU A 312 9.55 12.64 28.13
C LEU A 312 10.09 11.33 27.54
N ASN A 313 10.63 10.47 28.40
CA ASN A 313 10.82 9.07 28.05
C ASN A 313 9.44 8.40 28.00
N LEU A 314 9.06 7.98 26.82
CA LEU A 314 7.78 7.34 26.59
C LEU A 314 7.75 5.94 27.19
N LYS A 315 6.57 5.55 27.66
CA LYS A 315 6.27 4.15 27.98
C LYS A 315 6.57 3.26 26.77
N ARG A 316 7.17 2.09 27.01
CA ARG A 316 7.35 1.09 25.95
C ARG A 316 5.97 0.63 25.45
N GLY A 317 5.78 0.60 24.13
CA GLY A 317 4.54 0.11 23.53
C GLY A 317 3.38 1.12 23.51
N ILE A 318 3.64 2.44 23.57
CA ILE A 318 2.60 3.44 23.27
C ILE A 318 2.02 3.17 21.89
N GLN A 319 0.69 3.06 21.84
CA GLN A 319 -0.08 2.85 20.63
C GLN A 319 -0.62 4.19 20.13
N CYS A 320 0.17 4.87 19.30
CA CYS A 320 -0.31 6.00 18.53
C CYS A 320 -0.64 5.51 17.11
N PRO A 321 -1.75 5.92 16.50
CA PRO A 321 -2.08 5.49 15.14
C PRO A 321 -1.22 6.15 14.05
N ILE A 322 -0.37 7.13 14.40
CA ILE A 322 0.52 7.80 13.43
C ILE A 322 1.99 7.79 13.87
N PRO A 323 2.95 7.63 12.93
CA PRO A 323 4.36 7.48 13.26
C PRO A 323 4.98 8.68 14.00
N SER A 324 4.56 9.91 13.65
CA SER A 324 5.13 11.14 14.20
C SER A 324 4.94 11.32 15.71
N PHE A 325 3.98 10.62 16.30
CA PHE A 325 3.77 10.53 17.76
C PHE A 325 3.91 9.09 18.29
N GLY A 326 4.40 8.18 17.45
CA GLY A 326 4.65 6.76 17.72
C GLY A 326 6.12 6.42 17.48
N SER A 327 6.38 5.50 16.55
CA SER A 327 7.74 4.95 16.34
C SER A 327 8.80 5.98 15.94
N GLU A 328 8.46 7.07 15.24
CA GLU A 328 9.44 8.09 14.82
C GLU A 328 10.02 8.90 15.99
N LEU A 329 9.39 8.83 17.18
CA LEU A 329 9.88 9.47 18.39
C LEU A 329 11.11 8.76 18.98
N ASN A 330 11.40 7.51 18.58
CA ASN A 330 12.50 6.70 19.14
C ASN A 330 12.50 6.65 20.69
N GLY A 331 11.30 6.65 21.29
CA GLY A 331 11.12 6.60 22.75
C GLY A 331 11.21 7.93 23.48
N GLU A 332 11.44 9.06 22.80
CA GLU A 332 11.52 10.39 23.42
C GLU A 332 10.51 11.38 22.81
N LEU A 333 9.64 11.98 23.64
CA LEU A 333 8.67 13.00 23.23
C LEU A 333 9.03 14.37 23.84
N HIS A 334 9.09 15.42 23.01
CA HIS A 334 9.26 16.77 23.53
C HIS A 334 7.94 17.32 24.09
N VAL A 335 8.00 17.84 25.32
CA VAL A 335 6.87 18.43 26.03
C VAL A 335 7.17 19.90 26.32
N ILE A 336 6.36 20.81 25.80
CA ILE A 336 6.46 22.25 26.04
C ILE A 336 5.26 22.70 26.86
N ILE A 337 5.51 23.32 28.01
CA ILE A 337 4.47 23.86 28.88
C ILE A 337 4.39 25.37 28.67
N LEU A 338 3.21 25.89 28.37
CA LEU A 338 2.97 27.31 28.11
C LEU A 338 1.93 27.89 29.07
N ARG A 339 2.29 28.97 29.77
CA ARG A 339 1.36 29.73 30.62
C ARG A 339 0.84 31.02 29.98
N ASN A 340 1.59 31.63 29.08
CA ASN A 340 1.24 32.94 28.54
C ASN A 340 -0.06 32.89 27.69
N LYS A 341 -0.76 34.02 27.55
CA LYS A 341 -1.85 34.23 26.58
C LYS A 341 -1.27 34.34 25.16
N THR A 342 -0.40 33.41 24.78
CA THR A 342 0.27 33.44 23.48
C THR A 342 -0.71 33.09 22.37
N LEU A 343 -0.70 33.93 21.32
CA LEU A 343 -1.38 33.65 20.05
C LEU A 343 -0.88 32.31 19.46
N PRO A 344 -1.73 31.57 18.72
CA PRO A 344 -1.37 30.33 18.01
C PRO A 344 -0.02 30.38 17.27
N ALA A 345 0.33 31.52 16.67
CA ALA A 345 1.59 31.72 15.96
C ALA A 345 2.84 31.58 16.86
N LYS A 346 2.78 32.02 18.11
CA LYS A 346 3.90 31.92 19.06
C LYS A 346 4.13 30.49 19.55
N ILE A 347 3.07 29.67 19.64
CA ILE A 347 3.20 28.24 19.97
C ILE A 347 4.12 27.54 18.98
N LEU A 348 3.95 27.83 17.68
CA LEU A 348 4.75 27.20 16.63
C LEU A 348 6.11 27.83 16.42
N GLU A 349 6.26 29.13 16.70
CA GLU A 349 7.57 29.77 16.74
C GLU A 349 8.46 29.11 17.80
N GLU A 350 7.92 28.86 18.99
CA GLU A 350 8.61 28.14 20.07
C GLU A 350 8.95 26.70 19.67
N VAL A 351 8.00 25.98 19.07
CA VAL A 351 8.24 24.62 18.52
C VAL A 351 9.34 24.65 17.45
N ARG A 352 9.35 25.65 16.55
CA ARG A 352 10.35 25.78 15.49
C ARG A 352 11.74 26.09 16.02
N GLN A 353 11.85 27.04 16.94
CA GLN A 353 13.14 27.44 17.52
C GLN A 353 13.78 26.27 18.29
N LYS A 354 12.97 25.46 18.98
CA LYS A 354 13.45 24.46 19.93
C LYS A 354 13.45 23.02 19.38
N HIS A 355 12.69 22.75 18.31
CA HIS A 355 12.57 21.42 17.72
C HIS A 355 12.69 21.45 16.19
N LYS A 356 13.91 21.19 15.70
CA LYS A 356 14.22 21.12 14.27
C LYS A 356 13.72 19.84 13.60
N SER A 357 13.53 18.77 14.36
CA SER A 357 13.04 17.48 13.85
C SER A 357 11.58 17.56 13.36
N ARG A 358 11.19 16.57 12.55
CA ARG A 358 9.81 16.31 12.11
C ARG A 358 8.99 15.54 13.14
N ALA A 359 9.65 14.93 14.14
CA ALA A 359 9.02 14.26 15.26
C ALA A 359 8.02 15.17 16.00
N GLY A 360 6.98 14.57 16.54
CA GLY A 360 5.87 15.24 17.21
C GLY A 360 6.28 15.97 18.49
N VAL A 361 5.62 17.09 18.76
CA VAL A 361 5.76 17.85 20.01
C VAL A 361 4.41 17.95 20.72
N LEU A 362 4.40 17.71 22.02
CA LEU A 362 3.24 17.92 22.89
C LEU A 362 3.33 19.28 23.55
N VAL A 363 2.33 20.12 23.33
CA VAL A 363 2.19 21.43 23.98
C VAL A 363 1.13 21.33 25.09
N VAL A 364 1.54 21.50 26.34
CA VAL A 364 0.63 21.65 27.49
C VAL A 364 0.33 23.13 27.69
N HIS A 365 -0.85 23.56 27.22
CA HIS A 365 -1.28 24.95 27.30
C HIS A 365 -2.17 25.16 28.52
N LEU A 366 -1.67 25.89 29.52
CA LEU A 366 -2.37 26.04 30.82
C LEU A 366 -3.58 26.98 30.77
N ASN A 367 -3.75 27.72 29.67
CA ASN A 367 -4.98 28.46 29.37
C ASN A 367 -5.84 27.68 28.38
N GLN A 368 -7.14 27.95 28.35
CA GLN A 368 -8.05 27.30 27.41
C GLN A 368 -7.92 27.92 26.02
N LEU A 369 -7.85 27.08 24.99
CA LEU A 369 -7.91 27.54 23.60
C LEU A 369 -9.32 27.39 23.06
N SER A 370 -9.90 28.43 22.47
CA SER A 370 -11.18 28.28 21.76
C SER A 370 -11.05 27.37 20.54
N VAL A 371 -12.16 26.83 20.05
CA VAL A 371 -12.22 26.05 18.80
C VAL A 371 -11.53 26.80 17.64
N LYS A 372 -11.80 28.11 17.50
CA LYS A 372 -11.16 28.96 16.48
C LYS A 372 -9.64 29.03 16.65
N GLN A 373 -9.14 29.12 17.88
CA GLN A 373 -7.70 29.15 18.16
C GLN A 373 -7.04 27.80 17.83
N ARG A 374 -7.70 26.68 18.13
CA ARG A 374 -7.22 25.33 17.78
C ARG A 374 -7.12 25.13 16.27
N LEU A 375 -8.15 25.55 15.52
CA LEU A 375 -8.12 25.52 14.05
C LEU A 375 -7.02 26.41 13.47
N SER A 376 -6.77 27.57 14.09
CA SER A 376 -5.64 28.42 13.71
C SER A 376 -4.28 27.75 13.99
N VAL A 377 -4.11 27.04 15.11
CA VAL A 377 -2.91 26.23 15.37
C VAL A 377 -2.74 25.16 14.30
N ARG A 378 -3.82 24.43 13.96
CA ARG A 378 -3.82 23.41 12.89
C ARG A 378 -3.37 23.99 11.56
N GLU A 379 -3.95 25.12 11.14
CA GLU A 379 -3.60 25.79 9.89
C GLU A 379 -2.10 26.14 9.84
N HIS A 380 -1.56 26.67 10.94
CA HIS A 380 -0.14 26.96 11.01
C HIS A 380 0.72 25.68 11.05
N CYS A 381 0.28 24.59 11.69
CA CYS A 381 0.99 23.30 11.64
C CYS A 381 1.09 22.79 10.21
N ILE A 382 -0.01 22.88 9.46
CA ILE A 382 -0.09 22.42 8.07
C ILE A 382 0.77 23.29 7.15
N LYS A 383 0.65 24.61 7.23
CA LYS A 383 1.46 25.56 6.45
C LYS A 383 2.96 25.35 6.65
N ASN A 384 3.36 24.97 7.86
CA ASN A 384 4.77 24.82 8.23
C ASN A 384 5.25 23.37 8.25
N LYS A 385 4.40 22.41 7.89
CA LYS A 385 4.65 20.96 7.96
C LYS A 385 5.27 20.54 9.31
N LYS A 386 4.59 20.88 10.42
CA LYS A 386 5.05 20.59 11.80
C LYS A 386 4.01 19.80 12.59
N ALA A 387 4.44 18.68 13.17
CA ALA A 387 3.64 17.84 14.07
C ALA A 387 3.66 18.43 15.49
N CYS A 388 2.54 19.03 15.89
CA CYS A 388 2.32 19.65 17.18
C CYS A 388 0.89 19.39 17.65
N ILE A 389 0.74 18.76 18.81
CA ILE A 389 -0.56 18.53 19.46
C ILE A 389 -0.66 19.34 20.75
N VAL A 390 -1.87 19.79 21.07
CA VAL A 390 -2.10 20.67 22.24
C VAL A 390 -3.02 19.98 23.25
N LEU A 391 -2.55 19.91 24.49
CA LEU A 391 -3.33 19.56 25.67
C LEU A 391 -3.65 20.84 26.46
N ASP A 392 -4.94 21.13 26.60
CA ASP A 392 -5.46 22.16 27.50
C ASP A 392 -6.45 21.54 28.51
N PHE A 393 -7.05 22.39 29.35
CA PHE A 393 -7.96 21.90 30.39
C PHE A 393 -9.24 21.24 29.85
N PRO A 394 -9.98 21.80 28.87
CA PRO A 394 -11.14 21.14 28.28
C PRO A 394 -10.83 19.72 27.77
N LEU A 395 -9.71 19.54 27.07
CA LEU A 395 -9.31 18.20 26.61
C LEU A 395 -8.99 17.29 27.80
N LEU A 396 -8.18 17.73 28.75
CA LEU A 396 -7.88 16.94 29.95
C LEU A 396 -9.15 16.55 30.74
N ALA A 397 -10.10 17.47 30.87
CA ALA A 397 -11.36 17.24 31.57
C ALA A 397 -12.22 16.20 30.85
N TYR A 398 -12.28 16.25 29.51
CA TYR A 398 -12.97 15.24 28.71
C TYR A 398 -12.42 13.84 28.96
N LEU A 399 -11.09 13.68 29.01
CA LEU A 399 -10.42 12.41 29.27
C LEU A 399 -10.74 11.81 30.66
N PHE A 400 -11.24 12.59 31.62
CA PHE A 400 -11.68 12.04 32.90
C PHE A 400 -12.91 11.13 32.75
N GLY A 401 -13.76 11.38 31.77
CA GLY A 401 -14.96 10.60 31.49
C GLY A 401 -14.76 9.38 30.59
N THR A 402 -13.57 9.22 29.99
CA THR A 402 -13.31 8.21 28.95
C THR A 402 -12.74 6.91 29.55
N GLU A 403 -12.90 5.80 28.82
CA GLU A 403 -12.35 4.50 29.26
C GLU A 403 -10.85 4.37 28.99
N ASP A 404 -10.43 4.85 27.83
CA ASP A 404 -9.04 4.86 27.38
C ASP A 404 -8.58 6.29 27.12
N PRO A 405 -8.03 6.98 28.13
CA PRO A 405 -7.51 8.34 27.98
C PRO A 405 -6.46 8.49 26.88
N MET A 406 -5.65 7.46 26.60
CA MET A 406 -4.58 7.53 25.61
C MET A 406 -5.15 7.56 24.20
N SER A 407 -5.99 6.58 23.88
CA SER A 407 -6.62 6.47 22.56
C SER A 407 -7.48 7.70 22.28
N THR A 408 -8.33 8.10 23.24
CA THR A 408 -9.17 9.29 23.09
C THR A 408 -8.35 10.57 22.97
N PHE A 409 -7.24 10.71 23.69
CA PHE A 409 -6.35 11.85 23.54
C PHE A 409 -5.82 11.97 22.11
N PHE A 410 -5.31 10.90 21.53
CA PHE A 410 -4.82 10.91 20.15
C PHE A 410 -5.95 11.14 19.14
N ASN A 411 -7.11 10.50 19.30
CA ASN A 411 -8.26 10.68 18.42
C ASN A 411 -8.74 12.14 18.37
N ILE A 412 -8.60 12.88 19.48
CA ILE A 412 -8.97 14.32 19.53
C ILE A 412 -7.84 15.23 19.07
N ALA A 413 -6.59 14.92 19.44
CA ALA A 413 -5.48 15.83 19.24
C ALA A 413 -4.88 15.75 17.83
N LEU A 414 -4.84 14.57 17.22
CA LEU A 414 -4.23 14.36 15.91
C LEU A 414 -4.94 15.08 14.74
N PRO A 415 -6.29 15.17 14.68
CA PRO A 415 -6.97 15.97 13.66
C PRO A 415 -6.59 17.45 13.62
N LEU A 416 -6.06 17.97 14.74
CA LEU A 416 -5.68 19.36 14.91
C LEU A 416 -4.20 19.65 14.61
N THR A 417 -3.48 18.68 14.02
CA THR A 417 -2.05 18.80 13.71
C THR A 417 -1.75 18.59 12.23
N TRP A 418 -0.47 18.75 11.86
CA TRP A 418 0.05 18.24 10.59
C TRP A 418 0.83 16.96 10.85
N ALA A 419 0.52 15.91 10.09
CA ALA A 419 1.35 14.73 9.99
C ALA A 419 1.19 14.11 8.61
N GLN A 420 2.20 13.36 8.20
CA GLN A 420 2.22 12.61 6.96
C GLN A 420 2.68 11.18 7.28
N PRO A 421 1.74 10.26 7.58
CA PRO A 421 2.08 8.89 7.95
C PRO A 421 2.50 8.05 6.74
N TYR A 422 2.15 8.47 5.52
CA TYR A 422 2.41 7.71 4.30
C TYR A 422 3.78 8.05 3.69
N LEU A 423 4.50 7.02 3.24
CA LEU A 423 5.77 7.17 2.55
C LEU A 423 5.59 7.19 1.03
N MET A 424 6.29 8.09 0.33
CA MET A 424 6.41 8.04 -1.14
C MET A 424 7.41 6.97 -1.59
N LYS A 425 8.54 6.87 -0.87
CA LYS A 425 9.64 5.94 -1.14
C LYS A 425 10.27 5.49 0.17
N GLY A 426 10.85 4.30 0.15
CA GLY A 426 11.60 3.75 1.28
C GLY A 426 11.01 2.44 1.80
N GLU A 427 11.90 1.60 2.32
CA GLU A 427 11.56 0.27 2.84
C GLU A 427 11.48 0.24 4.36
N ASN A 428 11.93 1.31 5.04
CA ASN A 428 11.80 1.43 6.49
C ASN A 428 10.40 1.96 6.83
N VAL A 429 9.41 1.07 6.72
CA VAL A 429 8.01 1.39 7.01
C VAL A 429 7.82 1.44 8.53
N PRO A 430 7.30 2.56 9.09
CA PRO A 430 6.94 2.63 10.51
C PRO A 430 6.00 1.49 10.90
N ARG A 431 6.13 0.99 12.13
CA ARG A 431 5.31 -0.13 12.61
C ARG A 431 3.80 0.16 12.57
N GLU A 432 3.40 1.42 12.77
CA GLU A 432 2.00 1.85 12.68
C GLU A 432 1.42 1.71 11.27
N MET A 433 2.30 1.72 10.25
CA MET A 433 1.97 1.64 8.83
C MET A 433 2.28 0.26 8.23
N PHE A 434 2.79 -0.68 9.04
CA PHE A 434 3.13 -2.03 8.64
C PHE A 434 1.95 -2.98 8.89
N VAL A 435 1.24 -3.37 7.84
CA VAL A 435 -0.01 -4.16 7.92
C VAL A 435 0.05 -5.44 7.10
N GLY A 436 -0.75 -6.45 7.48
CA GLY A 436 -1.00 -7.64 6.67
C GLY A 436 0.16 -8.62 6.51
N ARG A 437 1.16 -8.54 7.40
CA ARG A 437 2.38 -9.37 7.34
C ARG A 437 2.69 -10.14 8.62
N SER A 438 1.77 -10.17 9.59
CA SER A 438 2.01 -10.78 10.90
C SER A 438 2.32 -12.27 10.84
N ASP A 439 1.62 -13.02 9.97
CA ASP A 439 1.86 -14.46 9.79
C ASP A 439 3.25 -14.74 9.19
N GLN A 440 3.66 -13.92 8.21
CA GLN A 440 4.98 -14.01 7.61
C GLN A 440 6.08 -13.67 8.61
N VAL A 441 5.88 -12.65 9.45
CA VAL A 441 6.81 -12.33 10.55
C VAL A 441 6.93 -13.51 11.51
N HIS A 442 5.81 -14.10 11.92
CA HIS A 442 5.81 -15.25 12.82
C HIS A 442 6.54 -16.46 12.21
N ASP A 443 6.29 -16.77 10.94
CA ASP A 443 6.96 -17.89 10.25
C ASP A 443 8.46 -17.64 10.07
N LEU A 444 8.87 -16.41 9.77
CA LEU A 444 10.28 -16.04 9.67
C LEU A 444 11.01 -16.08 11.02
N LEU A 445 10.35 -15.77 12.13
CA LEU A 445 10.93 -15.88 13.48
C LEU A 445 10.92 -17.30 14.04
N ASN A 446 10.01 -18.16 13.57
CA ASN A 446 9.95 -19.56 13.97
C ASN A 446 11.24 -20.26 13.52
N PRO A 447 12.01 -20.91 14.43
CA PRO A 447 13.17 -21.70 14.04
C PRO A 447 12.86 -22.66 12.91
N ALA A 448 11.74 -23.39 12.96
CA ALA A 448 11.33 -24.37 11.96
C ALA A 448 10.60 -23.78 10.74
N GLY A 449 10.30 -22.48 10.76
CA GLY A 449 9.56 -21.82 9.67
C GLY A 449 10.43 -21.55 8.44
N SER A 450 9.83 -20.89 7.45
CA SER A 450 10.47 -20.65 6.16
C SER A 450 11.77 -19.83 6.27
N CYS A 451 12.73 -20.17 5.42
CA CYS A 451 13.98 -19.45 5.23
C CYS A 451 14.02 -18.72 3.90
N ILE A 452 12.89 -18.66 3.20
CA ILE A 452 12.82 -18.18 1.82
C ILE A 452 11.63 -17.22 1.67
N VAL A 453 11.89 -16.02 1.16
CA VAL A 453 10.87 -15.01 0.86
C VAL A 453 11.01 -14.58 -0.59
N TYR A 454 9.94 -14.63 -1.36
CA TYR A 454 9.94 -14.12 -2.73
C TYR A 454 8.65 -13.38 -3.06
N GLY A 455 8.64 -12.69 -4.19
CA GLY A 455 7.50 -11.90 -4.65
C GLY A 455 7.94 -10.76 -5.55
N GLY A 456 7.00 -10.06 -6.15
CA GLY A 456 7.25 -8.95 -7.06
C GLY A 456 7.99 -7.78 -6.43
N ARG A 457 8.49 -6.89 -7.29
CA ARG A 457 9.13 -5.66 -6.84
C ARG A 457 8.13 -4.86 -6.02
N GLN A 458 8.61 -4.30 -4.91
CA GLN A 458 7.82 -3.41 -4.04
C GLN A 458 6.53 -3.97 -3.43
N LEU A 459 6.39 -5.29 -3.34
CA LEU A 459 5.35 -5.93 -2.53
C LEU A 459 5.64 -5.89 -1.02
N GLY A 460 6.80 -5.32 -0.63
CA GLY A 460 7.18 -5.12 0.77
C GLY A 460 8.08 -6.21 1.34
N LYS A 461 8.89 -6.89 0.51
CA LYS A 461 9.88 -7.89 0.98
C LYS A 461 10.92 -7.26 1.91
N SER A 462 11.63 -6.24 1.43
CA SER A 462 12.61 -5.49 2.22
C SER A 462 11.97 -4.81 3.43
N ALA A 463 10.73 -4.32 3.29
CA ALA A 463 9.98 -3.76 4.40
C ALA A 463 9.66 -4.81 5.49
N LEU A 464 9.29 -6.03 5.09
CA LEU A 464 9.09 -7.16 6.01
C LEU A 464 10.38 -7.49 6.77
N LEU A 465 11.51 -7.55 6.08
CA LEU A 465 12.80 -7.86 6.71
C LEU A 465 13.28 -6.75 7.65
N LYS A 466 13.21 -5.49 7.22
CA LYS A 466 13.57 -4.34 8.04
C LYS A 466 12.65 -4.22 9.26
N HIS A 467 11.36 -4.49 9.10
CA HIS A 467 10.42 -4.54 10.22
C HIS A 467 10.83 -5.63 11.23
N LEU A 468 11.18 -6.82 10.74
CA LEU A 468 11.66 -7.92 11.59
C LEU A 468 12.96 -7.54 12.33
N ALA A 469 13.92 -6.92 11.65
CA ALA A 469 15.16 -6.44 12.27
C ALA A 469 14.95 -5.31 13.29
N ASN A 470 14.03 -4.37 13.04
CA ASN A 470 13.82 -3.21 13.90
C ASN A 470 12.93 -3.50 15.11
N GLU A 471 11.87 -4.32 14.94
CA GLU A 471 10.84 -4.52 15.98
C GLU A 471 11.02 -5.82 16.78
N HIS A 472 11.72 -6.82 16.24
CA HIS A 472 11.88 -8.13 16.90
C HIS A 472 13.30 -8.43 17.36
N HIS A 473 14.27 -7.58 17.05
CA HIS A 473 15.60 -7.69 17.63
C HIS A 473 15.54 -7.38 19.12
N SER A 474 15.81 -8.40 19.94
CA SER A 474 15.73 -8.30 21.41
C SER A 474 16.93 -9.01 22.04
N PRO A 475 18.07 -8.31 22.22
CA PRO A 475 19.20 -8.83 22.97
C PRO A 475 18.86 -9.22 24.42
N SER A 476 17.79 -8.64 25.00
CA SER A 476 17.32 -9.03 26.34
C SER A 476 16.65 -10.39 26.39
N ASP A 477 16.11 -10.86 25.27
CA ASP A 477 15.50 -12.18 25.12
C ASP A 477 16.44 -13.14 24.34
N ASP A 478 17.73 -12.81 24.28
CA ASP A 478 18.78 -13.56 23.57
C ASP A 478 18.48 -13.77 22.06
N LEU A 479 17.68 -12.89 21.46
CA LEU A 479 17.32 -12.91 20.03
C LEU A 479 18.03 -11.80 19.25
N TYR A 480 18.96 -12.21 18.41
CA TYR A 480 19.75 -11.34 17.55
C TYR A 480 19.29 -11.45 16.11
N ILE A 481 19.12 -10.30 15.45
CA ILE A 481 18.68 -10.24 14.06
C ILE A 481 19.67 -9.36 13.31
N ALA A 482 20.37 -9.96 12.34
CA ALA A 482 21.31 -9.28 11.47
C ALA A 482 20.67 -9.12 10.08
N TYR A 483 20.76 -7.94 9.50
CA TYR A 483 20.20 -7.62 8.18
C TYR A 483 21.31 -7.24 7.22
N GLN A 484 21.35 -7.85 6.04
CA GLN A 484 22.29 -7.52 4.98
C GLN A 484 21.57 -7.43 3.63
N ASP A 485 21.69 -6.27 2.99
CA ASP A 485 21.30 -6.07 1.59
C ASP A 485 22.45 -6.52 0.67
N ILE A 486 22.16 -7.49 -0.21
CA ILE A 486 23.13 -8.11 -1.12
C ILE A 486 23.39 -7.21 -2.35
N ASP A 487 22.40 -6.52 -2.89
CA ASP A 487 22.58 -5.62 -4.05
C ASP A 487 23.47 -4.42 -3.70
N ALA A 488 23.47 -4.00 -2.43
CA ALA A 488 24.39 -2.99 -1.90
C ALA A 488 25.86 -3.48 -1.82
N LEU A 489 26.21 -4.66 -2.36
CA LEU A 489 27.58 -5.19 -2.36
C LEU A 489 28.59 -4.32 -3.11
N GLY A 490 28.17 -3.43 -4.01
CA GLY A 490 29.00 -2.39 -4.60
C GLY A 490 30.13 -2.93 -5.49
N ASN A 491 29.98 -2.73 -6.80
CA ASN A 491 30.69 -3.39 -7.90
C ASN A 491 30.33 -4.89 -8.01
N PRO A 492 29.89 -5.36 -9.20
CA PRO A 492 29.66 -6.78 -9.41
C PRO A 492 30.98 -7.52 -9.17
N PRO A 493 31.02 -8.50 -8.25
CA PRO A 493 32.24 -9.25 -7.97
C PRO A 493 32.75 -9.91 -9.24
N GLN A 494 34.05 -9.73 -9.55
CA GLN A 494 34.65 -10.27 -10.78
C GLN A 494 34.71 -11.79 -10.80
N THR A 495 34.65 -12.44 -9.62
CA THR A 495 34.64 -13.91 -9.48
C THR A 495 33.69 -14.36 -8.35
N ASN A 496 33.21 -15.61 -8.43
CA ASN A 496 32.39 -16.24 -7.38
C ASN A 496 33.09 -16.27 -6.01
N LYS A 497 34.42 -16.44 -5.99
CA LYS A 497 35.21 -16.45 -4.75
C LYS A 497 35.26 -15.08 -4.09
N ASP A 498 35.38 -14.00 -4.86
CA ASP A 498 35.44 -12.65 -4.30
C ASP A 498 34.11 -12.26 -3.65
N MET A 499 32.98 -12.69 -4.25
CA MET A 499 31.65 -12.49 -3.69
C MET A 499 31.46 -13.25 -2.38
N GLU A 500 31.82 -14.55 -2.34
CA GLU A 500 31.75 -15.36 -1.11
C GLU A 500 32.52 -14.65 0.02
N GLN A 501 33.76 -14.24 -0.25
CA GLN A 501 34.60 -13.61 0.76
C GLN A 501 34.05 -12.26 1.24
N GLU A 502 33.53 -11.43 0.33
CA GLU A 502 32.91 -10.15 0.69
C GLU A 502 31.63 -10.35 1.52
N LEU A 503 30.79 -11.31 1.14
CA LEU A 503 29.58 -11.67 1.86
C LEU A 503 29.89 -12.00 3.33
N TRP A 504 30.83 -12.91 3.58
CA TRP A 504 31.15 -13.34 4.94
C TRP A 504 31.79 -12.22 5.78
N ILE A 505 32.58 -11.31 5.17
CA ILE A 505 33.08 -10.12 5.85
C ILE A 505 31.93 -9.20 6.27
N ARG A 506 30.94 -9.02 5.40
CA ARG A 506 29.78 -8.17 5.72
C ARG A 506 28.91 -8.79 6.81
N ILE A 507 28.68 -10.11 6.75
CA ILE A 507 28.01 -10.84 7.83
C ILE A 507 28.73 -10.61 9.16
N LEU A 508 30.06 -10.66 9.19
CA LEU A 508 30.83 -10.37 10.41
C LEU A 508 30.58 -8.95 10.95
N LYS A 509 30.46 -7.96 10.06
CA LYS A 509 30.11 -6.58 10.46
C LYS A 509 28.69 -6.52 11.03
N GLU A 510 27.72 -7.14 10.37
CA GLU A 510 26.31 -7.07 10.78
C GLU A 510 26.03 -7.82 12.09
N ILE A 511 26.63 -9.01 12.29
CA ILE A 511 26.54 -9.70 13.60
C ILE A 511 27.24 -8.90 14.71
N GLY A 512 28.22 -8.08 14.33
CA GLY A 512 28.87 -7.15 15.25
C GLY A 512 28.01 -5.93 15.59
N HIS A 513 27.33 -5.37 14.59
CA HIS A 513 26.41 -4.24 14.75
C HIS A 513 25.18 -4.61 15.58
N CYS A 514 24.59 -5.78 15.38
CA CYS A 514 23.44 -6.24 16.17
C CYS A 514 23.83 -6.74 17.59
N GLY A 515 25.12 -6.71 17.93
CA GLY A 515 25.60 -7.05 19.28
C GLY A 515 25.61 -8.55 19.59
N PHE A 516 25.44 -9.43 18.60
CA PHE A 516 25.56 -10.88 18.78
C PHE A 516 26.97 -11.28 19.24
N VAL A 517 27.98 -10.55 18.75
CA VAL A 517 29.38 -10.68 19.17
C VAL A 517 29.81 -9.37 19.83
N SER A 518 30.34 -9.44 21.05
CA SER A 518 30.83 -8.25 21.76
C SER A 518 32.05 -7.63 21.07
N GLN A 519 32.33 -6.35 21.32
CA GLN A 519 33.52 -5.69 20.76
C GLN A 519 34.84 -6.37 21.17
N LYS A 520 34.89 -6.99 22.35
CA LYS A 520 36.06 -7.73 22.83
C LYS A 520 36.25 -9.03 22.05
N GLU A 521 35.18 -9.80 21.88
CA GLU A 521 35.20 -11.02 21.06
C GLU A 521 35.50 -10.68 19.59
N GLN A 522 34.99 -9.57 19.06
CA GLN A 522 35.38 -9.08 17.73
C GLN A 522 36.88 -8.83 17.67
N GLN A 523 37.49 -8.15 18.65
CA GLN A 523 38.94 -7.91 18.64
C GLN A 523 39.76 -9.20 18.72
N ASP A 524 39.33 -10.18 19.52
CA ASP A 524 40.01 -11.48 19.67
C ASP A 524 39.96 -12.33 18.38
N TRP A 525 38.90 -12.18 17.58
CA TRP A 525 38.69 -12.93 16.33
C TRP A 525 39.14 -12.16 15.07
N VAL A 526 38.94 -10.85 14.99
CA VAL A 526 39.25 -9.99 13.83
C VAL A 526 40.73 -10.00 13.49
N GLY A 527 41.62 -10.15 14.48
CA GLY A 527 43.07 -10.31 14.22
C GLY A 527 43.43 -11.59 13.42
N ARG A 528 42.51 -12.55 13.31
CA ARG A 528 42.70 -13.84 12.62
C ARG A 528 41.87 -13.98 11.34
N ILE A 529 40.92 -13.06 11.10
CA ILE A 529 40.01 -13.10 9.96
C ILE A 529 40.57 -12.22 8.83
N THR A 530 40.97 -12.87 7.74
CA THR A 530 41.36 -12.23 6.48
C THR A 530 40.28 -12.50 5.42
N LYS A 531 40.32 -11.74 4.32
CA LYS A 531 39.40 -11.95 3.20
C LYS A 531 39.42 -13.40 2.68
N SER A 532 40.59 -14.03 2.66
CA SER A 532 40.75 -15.40 2.18
C SER A 532 40.23 -16.50 3.11
N ASN A 533 40.06 -16.23 4.41
CA ASN A 533 39.59 -17.22 5.39
C ASN A 533 38.25 -16.86 6.06
N ALA A 534 37.62 -15.76 5.63
CA ALA A 534 36.41 -15.22 6.21
C ALA A 534 35.26 -16.24 6.30
N SER A 535 35.01 -17.01 5.24
CA SER A 535 33.92 -17.99 5.23
C SER A 535 34.07 -19.04 6.32
N THR A 536 35.26 -19.62 6.48
CA THR A 536 35.53 -20.61 7.54
C THR A 536 35.51 -19.99 8.93
N LYS A 537 36.14 -18.83 9.12
CA LYS A 537 36.31 -18.26 10.47
C LYS A 537 35.04 -17.64 11.03
N VAL A 538 34.24 -16.99 10.19
CA VAL A 538 32.94 -16.43 10.60
C VAL A 538 31.94 -17.56 10.91
N TYR A 539 31.96 -18.63 10.12
CA TYR A 539 31.22 -19.85 10.42
C TYR A 539 31.58 -20.41 11.82
N GLU A 540 32.87 -20.62 12.08
CA GLU A 540 33.37 -21.12 13.38
C GLU A 540 32.97 -20.21 14.55
N LEU A 541 33.04 -18.90 14.35
CA LEU A 541 32.66 -17.90 15.36
C LEU A 541 31.18 -18.02 15.73
N ILE A 542 30.28 -18.02 14.74
CA ILE A 542 28.83 -18.12 14.98
C ILE A 542 28.52 -19.43 15.70
N ARG A 543 29.08 -20.54 15.21
CA ARG A 543 28.89 -21.86 15.80
C ARG A 543 29.35 -21.89 17.27
N HIS A 544 30.57 -21.45 17.56
CA HIS A 544 31.12 -21.45 18.92
C HIS A 544 30.33 -20.55 19.88
N LYS A 545 29.85 -19.40 19.40
CA LYS A 545 29.01 -18.51 20.20
C LYS A 545 27.68 -19.17 20.56
N LEU A 546 27.02 -19.83 19.61
CA LEU A 546 25.79 -20.57 19.86
C LEU A 546 26.03 -21.84 20.69
N GLU A 547 27.18 -22.51 20.58
CA GLU A 547 27.49 -23.66 21.45
C GLU A 547 27.74 -23.24 22.91
N SER A 548 28.40 -22.08 23.11
CA SER A 548 28.71 -21.57 24.46
C SER A 548 27.50 -20.92 25.14
N ASP A 549 26.60 -20.30 24.38
CA ASP A 549 25.36 -19.72 24.87
C ASP A 549 24.15 -20.43 24.26
N LYS A 550 23.49 -21.26 25.07
CA LYS A 550 22.35 -22.08 24.64
C LYS A 550 21.04 -21.28 24.47
N ALA A 551 20.93 -20.11 25.10
CA ALA A 551 19.74 -19.26 24.98
C ALA A 551 19.80 -18.40 23.71
N SER A 552 21.00 -17.98 23.33
CA SER A 552 21.26 -17.20 22.12
C SER A 552 20.68 -17.82 20.84
N ARG A 553 20.01 -16.97 20.06
CA ARG A 553 19.51 -17.23 18.72
C ARG A 553 19.92 -16.11 17.77
N LEU A 554 20.33 -16.47 16.56
CA LEU A 554 20.74 -15.54 15.50
C LEU A 554 19.93 -15.79 14.23
N VAL A 555 19.19 -14.78 13.78
CA VAL A 555 18.51 -14.76 12.49
C VAL A 555 19.28 -13.82 11.55
N LEU A 556 19.79 -14.35 10.44
CA LEU A 556 20.47 -13.60 9.39
C LEU A 556 19.52 -13.39 8.21
N LEU A 557 19.19 -12.14 7.92
CA LEU A 557 18.33 -11.73 6.81
C LEU A 557 19.21 -11.27 5.64
N LEU A 558 19.13 -11.96 4.51
CA LEU A 558 19.85 -11.62 3.28
C LEU A 558 18.83 -11.10 2.25
N ASP A 559 18.78 -9.79 2.08
CA ASP A 559 17.84 -9.11 1.19
C ASP A 559 18.39 -9.01 -0.25
N GLU A 560 17.52 -9.13 -1.25
CA GLU A 560 17.87 -9.12 -2.69
C GLU A 560 19.00 -10.11 -3.05
N SER A 561 18.90 -11.33 -2.54
CA SER A 561 19.88 -12.41 -2.72
C SER A 561 19.90 -13.07 -4.11
N ASP A 562 19.20 -12.52 -5.11
CA ASP A 562 19.10 -13.15 -6.44
C ASP A 562 20.46 -13.33 -7.11
N ASP A 563 21.29 -12.27 -7.14
CA ASP A 563 22.63 -12.32 -7.74
C ASP A 563 23.56 -13.29 -6.99
N LEU A 564 23.44 -13.33 -5.66
CA LEU A 564 24.17 -14.28 -4.82
C LEU A 564 23.81 -15.71 -5.19
N LEU A 565 22.52 -16.02 -5.32
CA LEU A 565 22.04 -17.37 -5.63
C LEU A 565 22.37 -17.78 -7.07
N ASP A 566 22.24 -16.87 -8.03
CA ASP A 566 22.60 -17.11 -9.43
C ASP A 566 24.09 -17.46 -9.55
N MET A 567 24.97 -16.73 -8.85
CA MET A 567 26.40 -17.01 -8.83
C MET A 567 26.75 -18.29 -8.05
N ASP A 568 26.14 -18.52 -6.88
CA ASP A 568 26.38 -19.72 -6.06
C ASP A 568 25.91 -20.99 -6.79
N SER A 569 24.91 -20.88 -7.69
CA SER A 569 24.45 -22.00 -8.51
C SER A 569 25.56 -22.59 -9.40
N ALA A 570 26.48 -21.75 -9.90
CA ALA A 570 27.61 -22.19 -10.71
C ALA A 570 28.63 -23.05 -9.93
N GLU A 571 28.61 -22.96 -8.59
CA GLU A 571 29.49 -23.71 -7.68
C GLU A 571 28.71 -24.74 -6.85
N GLU A 572 27.59 -25.24 -7.38
CA GLU A 572 26.69 -26.20 -6.71
C GLU A 572 26.21 -25.72 -5.33
N PHE A 573 25.89 -24.43 -5.22
CA PHE A 573 25.31 -23.82 -4.01
C PHE A 573 26.18 -24.00 -2.76
N ARG A 574 27.48 -23.74 -2.88
CA ARG A 574 28.45 -23.93 -1.81
C ARG A 574 28.13 -23.05 -0.60
N VAL A 575 27.74 -21.80 -0.81
CA VAL A 575 27.39 -20.85 0.27
C VAL A 575 26.09 -21.29 0.95
N VAL A 576 25.06 -21.65 0.18
CA VAL A 576 23.79 -22.16 0.76
C VAL A 576 24.03 -23.45 1.57
N LYS A 577 24.89 -24.35 1.08
CA LYS A 577 25.30 -25.57 1.81
C LYS A 577 25.98 -25.24 3.15
N GLN A 578 26.84 -24.21 3.20
CA GLN A 578 27.46 -23.76 4.45
C GLN A 578 26.42 -23.25 5.45
N PHE A 579 25.48 -22.39 5.02
CA PHE A 579 24.43 -21.93 5.92
C PHE A 579 23.55 -23.06 6.44
N ARG A 580 23.21 -24.05 5.60
CA ARG A 580 22.46 -25.24 6.01
C ARG A 580 23.19 -26.08 7.05
N ALA A 581 24.50 -26.29 6.84
CA ALA A 581 25.31 -27.00 7.83
C ALA A 581 25.28 -26.27 9.17
N LEU A 582 25.41 -24.94 9.17
CA LEU A 582 25.36 -24.13 10.38
C LEU A 582 23.98 -24.20 11.08
N MET A 583 22.90 -24.18 10.31
CA MET A 583 21.54 -24.36 10.86
C MET A 583 21.37 -25.75 11.50
N ALA A 584 21.87 -26.81 10.85
CA ALA A 584 21.78 -28.17 11.38
C ALA A 584 22.64 -28.37 12.63
N GLU A 585 23.88 -27.87 12.64
CA GLU A 585 24.81 -27.96 13.77
C GLU A 585 24.34 -27.18 15.00
N THR A 586 23.51 -26.15 14.81
CA THR A 586 23.03 -25.27 15.89
C THR A 586 21.59 -25.55 16.33
N ASP A 587 20.98 -26.62 15.82
CA ASP A 587 19.56 -26.96 16.04
C ASP A 587 18.62 -25.78 15.68
N ARG A 588 18.92 -25.14 14.53
CA ARG A 588 18.20 -23.98 13.96
C ARG A 588 18.14 -22.75 14.85
N ARG A 589 19.01 -22.66 15.87
CA ARG A 589 19.24 -21.41 16.63
C ARG A 589 19.98 -20.37 15.80
N PHE A 590 20.81 -20.81 14.85
CA PHE A 590 21.13 -20.02 13.67
C PHE A 590 20.07 -20.28 12.59
N LYS A 591 19.51 -19.22 12.01
CA LYS A 591 18.60 -19.27 10.87
C LYS A 591 19.01 -18.24 9.84
N VAL A 592 19.15 -18.63 8.58
CA VAL A 592 19.30 -17.70 7.45
C VAL A 592 17.95 -17.53 6.76
N VAL A 593 17.65 -16.32 6.28
CA VAL A 593 16.49 -16.03 5.44
C VAL A 593 16.99 -15.37 4.16
N PHE A 594 16.70 -15.97 3.02
CA PHE A 594 16.98 -15.43 1.69
C PHE A 594 15.75 -14.72 1.16
N THR A 595 15.91 -13.51 0.65
CA THR A 595 14.87 -12.86 -0.15
C THR A 595 15.32 -12.59 -1.56
N GLY A 596 14.38 -12.48 -2.49
CA GLY A 596 14.69 -12.12 -3.86
C GLY A 596 13.43 -12.08 -4.71
N LEU A 597 13.62 -11.76 -5.97
CA LEU A 597 12.56 -11.67 -6.95
C LEU A 597 12.36 -13.01 -7.63
N LYS A 598 13.43 -13.59 -8.18
CA LYS A 598 13.30 -14.62 -9.22
C LYS A 598 14.10 -15.88 -8.93
N SER A 599 15.36 -15.77 -8.52
CA SER A 599 16.25 -16.91 -8.34
C SER A 599 15.90 -17.72 -7.12
N VAL A 600 15.45 -17.05 -6.07
CA VAL A 600 14.89 -17.66 -4.87
C VAL A 600 13.72 -18.61 -5.17
N GLN A 601 12.73 -18.15 -5.95
CA GLN A 601 11.58 -18.97 -6.34
C GLN A 601 11.99 -20.10 -7.28
N ARG A 602 12.81 -19.78 -8.29
CA ARG A 602 13.35 -20.76 -9.24
C ARG A 602 13.99 -21.92 -8.50
N PHE A 603 14.92 -21.65 -7.56
CA PHE A 603 15.68 -22.68 -6.88
C PHE A 603 14.91 -23.47 -5.82
N ASN A 604 13.88 -22.85 -5.22
CA ASN A 604 13.00 -23.54 -4.29
C ASN A 604 12.09 -24.58 -4.98
N SER A 605 11.79 -24.41 -6.27
CA SER A 605 10.91 -25.31 -7.03
C SER A 605 11.57 -26.62 -7.50
N TYR A 606 12.88 -26.79 -7.31
CA TYR A 606 13.60 -28.02 -7.72
C TYR A 606 13.71 -29.01 -6.56
N GLU A 607 13.16 -30.21 -6.72
CA GLU A 607 13.45 -31.34 -5.83
C GLU A 607 14.92 -31.78 -6.01
N ASN A 608 15.59 -32.13 -4.90
CA ASN A 608 17.03 -32.46 -4.81
C ASN A 608 18.04 -31.29 -4.77
N GLN A 609 17.59 -30.03 -4.78
CA GLN A 609 18.47 -28.88 -4.52
C GLN A 609 18.54 -28.55 -3.02
N PRO A 610 19.57 -27.83 -2.53
CA PRO A 610 19.74 -27.58 -1.10
C PRO A 610 18.59 -26.81 -0.43
N PHE A 611 17.67 -26.25 -1.22
CA PHE A 611 16.53 -25.45 -0.76
C PHE A 611 15.40 -26.27 -0.15
N THR A 612 15.31 -27.58 -0.42
CA THR A 612 14.25 -28.47 0.13
C THR A 612 14.16 -28.47 1.66
N GLN A 613 15.28 -28.24 2.36
CA GLN A 613 15.33 -28.17 3.84
C GLN A 613 15.21 -26.73 4.39
N LEU A 614 15.09 -25.73 3.52
CA LEU A 614 14.87 -24.33 3.88
C LEU A 614 13.39 -23.99 4.11
N GLY A 615 12.50 -24.97 3.96
CA GLY A 615 11.06 -24.84 4.21
C GLY A 615 10.29 -24.31 2.99
N SER A 616 8.97 -24.22 3.12
CA SER A 616 8.10 -23.69 2.07
C SER A 616 8.31 -22.18 1.90
N ALA A 617 8.64 -21.73 0.70
CA ALA A 617 8.87 -20.32 0.44
C ALA A 617 7.63 -19.44 0.70
N ILE A 618 7.84 -18.30 1.35
CA ILE A 618 6.82 -17.28 1.60
C ILE A 618 6.67 -16.40 0.36
N VAL A 619 5.46 -16.35 -0.20
CA VAL A 619 5.12 -15.42 -1.29
C VAL A 619 4.58 -14.11 -0.72
N VAL A 620 5.31 -13.03 -0.92
CA VAL A 620 4.88 -11.68 -0.58
C VAL A 620 3.98 -11.17 -1.70
N ARG A 621 2.67 -11.30 -1.51
CA ARG A 621 1.58 -10.92 -2.44
C ARG A 621 1.07 -9.49 -2.18
N PRO A 622 0.23 -8.89 -3.04
CA PRO A 622 -0.54 -7.70 -2.66
C PRO A 622 -1.24 -7.86 -1.31
N LEU A 623 -1.55 -6.74 -0.64
CA LEU A 623 -2.18 -6.79 0.68
C LEU A 623 -3.56 -7.47 0.59
N PRO A 624 -3.94 -8.28 1.59
CA PRO A 624 -5.30 -8.77 1.67
C PRO A 624 -6.30 -7.61 1.88
N PRO A 625 -7.57 -7.77 1.48
CA PRO A 625 -8.52 -6.65 1.42
C PRO A 625 -8.69 -5.89 2.73
N LYS A 626 -8.77 -6.60 3.86
CA LYS A 626 -8.97 -6.00 5.19
C LYS A 626 -7.78 -5.12 5.58
N GLU A 627 -6.57 -5.61 5.41
CA GLU A 627 -5.35 -4.88 5.80
C GLU A 627 -5.05 -3.74 4.84
N ALA A 628 -5.38 -3.90 3.56
CA ALA A 628 -5.33 -2.80 2.59
C ALA A 628 -6.33 -1.69 2.95
N GLN A 629 -7.56 -2.06 3.34
CA GLN A 629 -8.56 -1.11 3.85
C GLN A 629 -8.09 -0.40 5.12
N ASP A 630 -7.42 -1.10 6.03
CA ASP A 630 -6.90 -0.53 7.27
C ASP A 630 -5.73 0.43 7.02
N LEU A 631 -4.86 0.12 6.04
CA LEU A 631 -3.77 1.02 5.61
C LEU A 631 -4.30 2.35 5.09
N VAL A 632 -5.47 2.36 4.44
CA VAL A 632 -6.12 3.59 3.95
C VAL A 632 -6.88 4.30 5.07
N GLN A 633 -7.74 3.58 5.79
CA GLN A 633 -8.73 4.22 6.67
C GLN A 633 -8.16 4.66 8.01
N LEU A 634 -7.33 3.84 8.65
CA LEU A 634 -6.88 4.13 10.02
C LEU A 634 -6.03 5.41 10.10
N PRO A 635 -5.02 5.62 9.23
CA PRO A 635 -4.23 6.85 9.30
C PRO A 635 -5.03 8.06 8.82
N MET A 636 -5.90 7.93 7.81
CA MET A 636 -6.80 9.01 7.40
C MET A 636 -7.71 9.45 8.55
N ARG A 637 -8.32 8.49 9.25
CA ARG A 637 -9.17 8.74 10.41
C ARG A 637 -8.41 9.46 11.53
N ALA A 638 -7.20 9.02 11.82
CA ALA A 638 -6.34 9.64 12.83
C ALA A 638 -6.01 11.11 12.49
N LEU A 639 -5.89 11.45 11.20
CA LEU A 639 -5.68 12.82 10.74
C LEU A 639 -6.98 13.66 10.67
N GLY A 640 -8.14 13.08 11.03
CA GLY A 640 -9.44 13.75 10.98
C GLY A 640 -10.13 13.68 9.62
N PHE A 641 -9.68 12.80 8.72
CA PHE A 641 -10.33 12.57 7.44
C PHE A 641 -11.28 11.36 7.50
N SER A 642 -12.46 11.50 6.92
CA SER A 642 -13.43 10.41 6.77
C SER A 642 -13.88 10.33 5.31
N PHE A 643 -14.15 9.14 4.79
CA PHE A 643 -14.69 9.02 3.44
C PHE A 643 -16.19 9.32 3.45
N ASP A 644 -16.70 10.06 2.47
CA ASP A 644 -18.16 10.29 2.40
C ASP A 644 -18.91 9.01 1.98
N GLU A 645 -18.26 8.19 1.17
CA GLU A 645 -18.76 6.91 0.66
C GLU A 645 -17.73 5.80 0.87
N SER A 646 -18.19 4.60 1.25
CA SER A 646 -17.35 3.42 1.45
C SER A 646 -16.69 2.92 0.14
N SER A 647 -17.35 3.15 -1.00
CA SER A 647 -16.88 2.86 -2.37
C SER A 647 -15.53 3.52 -2.69
N LEU A 648 -15.28 4.72 -2.15
CA LEU A 648 -14.04 5.45 -2.41
C LEU A 648 -12.80 4.70 -1.92
N VAL A 649 -12.92 3.96 -0.81
CA VAL A 649 -11.83 3.12 -0.31
C VAL A 649 -11.54 1.99 -1.29
N LEU A 650 -12.57 1.30 -1.79
CA LEU A 650 -12.41 0.24 -2.79
C LEU A 650 -11.80 0.77 -4.08
N ARG A 651 -12.20 1.97 -4.51
CA ARG A 651 -11.63 2.64 -5.69
C ARG A 651 -10.14 2.90 -5.54
N ILE A 652 -9.69 3.44 -4.39
CA ILE A 652 -8.27 3.63 -4.09
C ILE A 652 -7.49 2.30 -4.15
N LEU A 653 -8.06 1.24 -3.59
CA LEU A 653 -7.43 -0.09 -3.56
C LEU A 653 -7.34 -0.72 -4.97
N SER A 654 -8.40 -0.56 -5.77
CA SER A 654 -8.44 -1.00 -7.16
C SER A 654 -7.37 -0.31 -8.01
N GLN A 655 -7.23 1.02 -7.87
CA GLN A 655 -6.24 1.81 -8.60
C GLN A 655 -4.80 1.49 -8.20
N SER A 656 -4.59 1.16 -6.93
CA SER A 656 -3.27 0.78 -6.40
C SER A 656 -2.98 -0.72 -6.51
N ASN A 657 -3.90 -1.50 -7.10
CA ASN A 657 -3.84 -2.95 -7.22
C ASN A 657 -3.48 -3.66 -5.90
N TYR A 658 -3.91 -3.09 -4.76
CA TYR A 658 -3.60 -3.55 -3.41
C TYR A 658 -2.08 -3.60 -3.08
N HIS A 659 -1.22 -2.96 -3.87
CA HIS A 659 0.20 -2.85 -3.55
C HIS A 659 0.41 -1.86 -2.41
N PRO A 660 1.05 -2.27 -1.29
CA PRO A 660 1.20 -1.41 -0.12
C PRO A 660 1.92 -0.09 -0.46
N GLY A 661 2.97 -0.14 -1.28
CA GLY A 661 3.70 1.05 -1.70
C GLY A 661 2.83 2.03 -2.51
N LEU A 662 1.99 1.53 -3.43
CA LEU A 662 1.10 2.36 -4.24
C LEU A 662 -0.04 2.95 -3.42
N VAL A 663 -0.61 2.18 -2.49
CA VAL A 663 -1.61 2.68 -1.53
C VAL A 663 -1.02 3.84 -0.73
N GLN A 664 0.22 3.71 -0.24
CA GLN A 664 0.88 4.78 0.49
C GLN A 664 1.10 6.03 -0.37
N ILE A 665 1.58 5.89 -1.61
CA ILE A 665 1.74 7.05 -2.52
C ILE A 665 0.40 7.75 -2.75
N PHE A 666 -0.65 6.98 -3.07
CA PHE A 666 -1.98 7.54 -3.31
C PHE A 666 -2.43 8.35 -2.10
N CYS A 667 -2.37 7.73 -0.92
CA CYS A 667 -2.81 8.34 0.32
C CYS A 667 -1.93 9.53 0.73
N HIS A 668 -0.62 9.49 0.44
CA HIS A 668 0.28 10.61 0.65
C HIS A 668 -0.16 11.83 -0.15
N ARG A 669 -0.40 11.65 -1.46
CA ARG A 669 -0.87 12.73 -2.36
C ARG A 669 -2.25 13.24 -1.93
N LEU A 670 -3.14 12.34 -1.53
CA LEU A 670 -4.46 12.70 -1.04
C LEU A 670 -4.38 13.57 0.24
N VAL A 671 -3.52 13.21 1.19
CA VAL A 671 -3.27 14.03 2.39
C VAL A 671 -2.72 15.41 2.03
N GLU A 672 -1.81 15.52 1.06
CA GLU A 672 -1.31 16.82 0.60
C GLU A 672 -2.40 17.66 -0.10
N LEU A 673 -3.24 17.03 -0.92
CA LEU A 673 -4.39 17.68 -1.57
C LEU A 673 -5.39 18.21 -0.55
N LEU A 674 -5.80 17.39 0.42
CA LEU A 674 -6.75 17.77 1.46
C LEU A 674 -6.19 18.88 2.36
N ASN A 675 -4.88 18.86 2.60
CA ASN A 675 -4.22 19.89 3.40
C ASN A 675 -3.97 21.21 2.65
N SER A 676 -3.91 21.20 1.32
CA SER A 676 -3.71 22.40 0.49
C SER A 676 -5.01 23.10 0.10
N SER A 677 -6.16 22.44 0.25
CA SER A 677 -7.47 22.95 -0.18
C SER A 677 -8.33 23.48 0.98
N ARG A 678 -9.12 24.53 0.67
CA ARG A 678 -10.20 25.19 1.45
C ARG A 678 -9.83 25.92 2.75
N VAL A 679 -10.66 26.93 3.08
CA VAL A 679 -10.76 27.53 4.43
C VAL A 679 -11.22 26.43 5.38
N LYS A 680 -10.40 26.12 6.39
CA LYS A 680 -10.58 24.96 7.27
C LYS A 680 -11.52 25.30 8.42
N GLU A 681 -12.83 25.29 8.15
CA GLU A 681 -13.85 25.60 9.15
C GLU A 681 -14.05 24.48 10.19
N SER A 682 -13.61 23.26 9.89
CA SER A 682 -13.73 22.09 10.76
C SER A 682 -12.41 21.32 10.88
N ALA A 683 -12.20 20.69 12.04
CA ALA A 683 -11.11 19.74 12.26
C ALA A 683 -11.30 18.45 11.43
N HIS A 684 -12.55 18.14 11.07
CA HIS A 684 -12.92 16.99 10.27
C HIS A 684 -13.27 17.39 8.85
N GLN A 685 -12.79 16.59 7.92
CA GLN A 685 -13.08 16.78 6.52
C GLN A 685 -13.50 15.46 5.90
N LYS A 686 -14.61 15.51 5.18
CA LYS A 686 -15.06 14.40 4.34
C LYS A 686 -14.27 14.40 3.04
N ILE A 687 -13.70 13.25 2.70
CA ILE A 687 -13.10 12.94 1.41
C ILE A 687 -14.24 12.62 0.47
N ILE A 688 -14.40 13.42 -0.57
CA ILE A 688 -15.43 13.23 -1.59
C ILE A 688 -14.82 12.63 -2.86
N ARG A 689 -15.68 12.14 -3.77
CA ARG A 689 -15.26 11.57 -5.07
C ARG A 689 -14.31 12.50 -5.84
N ALA A 690 -14.58 13.81 -5.82
CA ALA A 690 -13.74 14.80 -6.49
C ALA A 690 -12.29 14.86 -5.95
N ASP A 691 -12.07 14.57 -4.67
CA ASP A 691 -10.71 14.55 -4.09
C ASP A 691 -9.93 13.33 -4.57
N VAL A 692 -10.58 12.16 -4.64
CA VAL A 692 -9.99 10.91 -5.15
C VAL A 692 -9.66 11.05 -6.64
N ASN A 693 -10.61 11.54 -7.45
CA ASN A 693 -10.42 11.75 -8.90
C ASN A 693 -9.24 12.67 -9.21
N ARG A 694 -9.00 13.71 -8.39
CA ARG A 694 -7.85 14.62 -8.57
C ARG A 694 -6.50 13.92 -8.39
N VAL A 695 -6.42 12.96 -7.47
CA VAL A 695 -5.20 12.16 -7.29
C VAL A 695 -5.04 11.16 -8.42
N GLU A 696 -6.13 10.53 -8.86
CA GLU A 696 -6.12 9.54 -9.96
C GLU A 696 -5.69 10.10 -11.31
N ARG A 697 -5.91 11.40 -11.54
CA ARG A 697 -5.52 12.14 -12.76
C ARG A 697 -4.16 12.80 -12.65
N ASN A 698 -3.48 12.67 -11.51
CA ASN A 698 -2.16 13.24 -11.35
C ASN A 698 -1.15 12.47 -12.22
N VAL A 699 -0.51 13.15 -13.17
CA VAL A 699 0.42 12.56 -14.13
C VAL A 699 1.58 11.85 -13.42
N ASP A 700 2.20 12.48 -12.42
CA ASP A 700 3.30 11.87 -11.68
C ASP A 700 2.86 10.58 -10.96
N PHE A 701 1.61 10.52 -10.48
CA PHE A 701 1.07 9.32 -9.85
C PHE A 701 0.90 8.19 -10.87
N ILE A 702 0.33 8.50 -12.04
CA ILE A 702 0.15 7.54 -13.13
C ILE A 702 1.52 7.00 -13.59
N GLU A 703 2.49 7.88 -13.80
CA GLU A 703 3.86 7.49 -14.15
C GLU A 703 4.52 6.64 -13.06
N GLU A 704 4.33 6.99 -11.78
CA GLU A 704 4.89 6.20 -10.68
C GLU A 704 4.26 4.80 -10.60
N ILE A 705 2.96 4.65 -10.85
CA ILE A 705 2.35 3.32 -10.96
C ILE A 705 2.89 2.56 -12.18
N ARG A 706 2.94 3.20 -13.35
CA ARG A 706 3.42 2.58 -14.60
C ARG A 706 4.83 2.03 -14.43
N ASN A 707 5.76 2.84 -13.95
CA ASN A 707 7.13 2.43 -13.70
C ASN A 707 7.22 1.20 -12.78
N ARG A 708 6.39 1.15 -11.73
CA ARG A 708 6.40 0.04 -10.75
C ARG A 708 5.80 -1.24 -11.32
N PHE A 709 4.82 -1.11 -12.20
CA PHE A 709 4.26 -2.24 -12.94
C PHE A 709 5.25 -2.78 -13.97
N ASP A 710 5.88 -1.89 -14.74
CA ASP A 710 6.93 -2.25 -15.72
C ASP A 710 8.07 -3.00 -15.05
N TRP A 711 8.53 -2.54 -13.88
CA TRP A 711 9.53 -3.24 -13.07
C TRP A 711 9.12 -4.67 -12.69
N THR A 712 7.83 -4.93 -12.47
CA THR A 712 7.30 -6.27 -12.18
C THR A 712 7.27 -7.13 -13.43
N LEU A 713 6.92 -6.55 -14.58
CA LEU A 713 6.93 -7.26 -15.86
C LEU A 713 8.34 -7.51 -16.40
N ASP A 714 9.29 -6.61 -16.15
CA ASP A 714 10.72 -6.74 -16.50
C ASP A 714 11.41 -7.91 -15.80
N LEU A 715 10.76 -8.54 -14.82
CA LEU A 715 11.29 -9.73 -14.16
C LEU A 715 11.45 -10.89 -15.14
N ASP A 716 10.50 -11.08 -16.07
CA ASP A 716 10.54 -12.12 -17.08
C ASP A 716 9.85 -11.63 -18.37
N GLU A 717 10.57 -11.71 -19.48
CA GLU A 717 10.04 -11.32 -20.80
C GLU A 717 8.77 -12.09 -21.16
N ARG A 718 8.60 -13.33 -20.66
CA ARG A 718 7.37 -14.11 -20.83
C ARG A 718 6.15 -13.47 -20.17
N TYR A 719 6.33 -12.74 -19.06
CA TYR A 719 5.23 -11.99 -18.43
C TYR A 719 4.76 -10.87 -19.34
N LYS A 720 5.70 -10.09 -19.90
CA LYS A 720 5.38 -9.02 -20.85
C LYS A 720 4.62 -9.56 -22.04
N VAL A 721 5.12 -10.62 -22.68
CA VAL A 721 4.46 -11.19 -23.86
C VAL A 721 3.06 -11.68 -23.54
N LEU A 722 2.84 -12.41 -22.44
CA LEU A 722 1.48 -12.85 -22.08
C LEU A 722 0.53 -11.68 -21.79
N ILE A 723 1.00 -10.66 -21.09
CA ILE A 723 0.16 -9.50 -20.77
C ILE A 723 -0.15 -8.69 -22.02
N TYR A 724 0.85 -8.43 -22.86
CA TYR A 724 0.67 -7.72 -24.11
C TYR A 724 -0.24 -8.48 -25.07
N ALA A 725 -0.09 -9.80 -25.17
CA ALA A 725 -0.97 -10.66 -25.95
C ALA A 725 -2.42 -10.62 -25.43
N LEU A 726 -2.64 -10.66 -24.10
CA LEU A 726 -3.97 -10.49 -23.52
C LEU A 726 -4.59 -9.12 -23.81
N VAL A 727 -3.78 -8.06 -23.82
CA VAL A 727 -4.24 -6.69 -24.14
C VAL A 727 -4.60 -6.59 -25.62
N ILE A 728 -3.72 -7.05 -26.51
CA ILE A 728 -3.92 -6.97 -27.96
C ILE A 728 -5.12 -7.81 -28.39
N ASN A 729 -5.32 -8.98 -27.79
CA ASN A 729 -6.45 -9.86 -28.07
C ASN A 729 -7.77 -9.41 -27.38
N ASN A 730 -7.80 -8.22 -26.74
CA ASN A 730 -8.93 -7.71 -25.95
C ASN A 730 -9.45 -8.71 -24.90
N ALA A 731 -8.56 -9.57 -24.43
CA ALA A 731 -8.88 -10.75 -23.63
C ALA A 731 -8.50 -10.54 -22.15
N ALA A 732 -8.04 -9.34 -21.78
CA ALA A 732 -7.51 -9.02 -20.46
C ALA A 732 -8.51 -9.21 -19.31
N THR A 733 -9.79 -8.88 -19.52
CA THR A 733 -10.85 -9.03 -18.51
C THR A 733 -11.53 -10.40 -18.55
N GLN A 734 -11.30 -11.18 -19.61
CA GLN A 734 -11.87 -12.50 -19.82
C GLN A 734 -11.11 -13.57 -19.03
N GLN A 735 -11.81 -14.65 -18.68
CA GLN A 735 -11.25 -15.77 -17.95
C GLN A 735 -10.66 -16.80 -18.92
N HIS A 736 -9.39 -17.14 -18.74
CA HIS A 736 -8.68 -18.08 -19.60
C HIS A 736 -8.17 -19.28 -18.82
N SER A 737 -8.43 -20.48 -19.32
CA SER A 737 -7.78 -21.70 -18.84
C SER A 737 -6.27 -21.68 -19.15
N ILE A 738 -5.51 -22.56 -18.49
CA ILE A 738 -4.06 -22.71 -18.72
C ILE A 738 -3.76 -23.00 -20.21
N ALA A 739 -4.61 -23.81 -20.87
CA ALA A 739 -4.44 -24.16 -22.27
C ALA A 739 -4.68 -22.95 -23.21
N GLN A 740 -5.69 -22.14 -22.92
CA GLN A 740 -5.96 -20.91 -23.68
C GLN A 740 -4.82 -19.89 -23.50
N MET A 741 -4.34 -19.70 -22.27
CA MET A 741 -3.20 -18.81 -22.00
C MET A 741 -1.93 -19.25 -22.75
N LYS A 742 -1.68 -20.57 -22.83
CA LYS A 742 -0.56 -21.12 -23.60
C LYS A 742 -0.71 -20.79 -25.08
N LYS A 743 -1.89 -21.05 -25.66
CA LYS A 743 -2.17 -20.77 -27.07
C LYS A 743 -1.98 -19.29 -27.42
N ILE A 744 -2.48 -18.39 -26.56
CA ILE A 744 -2.29 -16.94 -26.72
C ILE A 744 -0.79 -16.57 -26.71
N GLY A 745 -0.01 -17.16 -25.80
CA GLY A 745 1.44 -16.95 -25.78
C GLY A 745 2.16 -17.53 -27.01
N GLU A 746 1.74 -18.70 -27.47
CA GLU A 746 2.29 -19.40 -28.65
C GLU A 746 2.11 -18.62 -29.94
N GLU A 747 0.98 -17.94 -30.11
CA GLU A 747 0.72 -17.11 -31.29
C GLU A 747 1.76 -16.00 -31.46
N TRP A 748 2.23 -15.43 -30.34
CA TRP A 748 3.19 -14.33 -30.34
C TRP A 748 4.64 -14.76 -30.18
N TRP A 749 4.91 -15.83 -29.44
CA TRP A 749 6.27 -16.35 -29.23
C TRP A 749 6.31 -17.89 -29.27
N PRO A 750 6.16 -18.49 -30.46
CA PRO A 750 6.05 -19.95 -30.62
C PRO A 750 7.26 -20.72 -30.09
N GLU A 751 8.46 -20.16 -30.28
CA GLU A 751 9.73 -20.78 -29.86
C GLU A 751 9.81 -21.01 -28.36
N VAL A 752 9.12 -20.18 -27.57
CA VAL A 752 9.15 -20.24 -26.11
C VAL A 752 7.93 -20.97 -25.57
N PHE A 753 6.72 -20.51 -25.88
CA PHE A 753 5.50 -21.09 -25.30
C PHE A 753 5.14 -22.44 -25.94
N GLY A 754 5.54 -22.67 -27.20
CA GLY A 754 5.31 -23.93 -27.90
C GLY A 754 6.01 -25.11 -27.25
N GLN A 755 7.16 -24.86 -26.64
CA GLN A 755 7.98 -25.86 -25.95
C GLN A 755 7.60 -26.04 -24.47
N MET A 756 6.78 -25.16 -23.90
CA MET A 756 6.37 -25.25 -22.50
C MET A 756 5.31 -26.32 -22.30
N ASP A 757 5.49 -27.19 -21.30
CA ASP A 757 4.46 -28.13 -20.89
C ASP A 757 3.41 -27.46 -19.98
N VAL A 758 2.31 -28.17 -19.70
CA VAL A 758 1.22 -27.65 -18.85
C VAL A 758 1.70 -27.31 -17.42
N PRO A 759 2.54 -28.13 -16.76
CA PRO A 759 3.15 -27.77 -15.47
C PRO A 759 4.01 -26.49 -15.51
N ALA A 760 4.84 -26.30 -16.54
CA ALA A 760 5.65 -25.10 -16.70
C ALA A 760 4.80 -23.85 -16.93
N MET A 761 3.76 -23.96 -17.76
CA MET A 761 2.80 -22.88 -17.96
C MET A 761 2.05 -22.53 -16.67
N ARG A 762 1.60 -23.55 -15.93
CA ARG A 762 0.94 -23.37 -14.63
C ARG A 762 1.85 -22.65 -13.64
N GLY A 763 3.12 -23.06 -13.56
CA GLY A 763 4.11 -22.41 -12.69
C GLY A 763 4.30 -20.93 -13.03
N LEU A 764 4.36 -20.59 -14.32
CA LEU A 764 4.46 -19.23 -14.81
C LEU A 764 3.23 -18.38 -14.42
N LEU A 765 2.01 -18.94 -14.61
CA LEU A 765 0.76 -18.25 -14.28
C LEU A 765 0.54 -18.10 -12.77
N ASP A 766 0.88 -19.11 -11.98
CA ASP A 766 0.85 -19.05 -10.52
C ASP A 766 1.88 -18.02 -9.99
N GLU A 767 3.03 -17.87 -10.66
CA GLU A 767 3.98 -16.80 -10.36
C GLU A 767 3.35 -15.43 -10.62
N MET A 768 2.80 -15.20 -11.83
CA MET A 768 2.12 -13.94 -12.17
C MET A 768 0.95 -13.61 -11.23
N GLU A 769 0.23 -14.62 -10.72
CA GLU A 769 -0.78 -14.46 -9.65
C GLU A 769 -0.14 -14.00 -8.34
N GLY A 770 0.95 -14.65 -7.91
CA GLY A 770 1.71 -14.28 -6.72
C GLY A 770 2.31 -12.87 -6.78
N LEU A 771 2.70 -12.43 -7.99
CA LEU A 771 3.19 -11.07 -8.27
C LEU A 771 2.07 -10.01 -8.25
N GLY A 772 0.80 -10.41 -8.21
CA GLY A 772 -0.35 -9.51 -8.25
C GLY A 772 -0.72 -9.04 -9.66
N VAL A 773 -0.20 -9.68 -10.71
CA VAL A 773 -0.50 -9.33 -12.11
C VAL A 773 -1.79 -10.00 -12.57
N LEU A 774 -1.92 -11.31 -12.28
CA LEU A 774 -3.11 -12.09 -12.62
C LEU A 774 -4.00 -12.31 -11.40
N PHE A 775 -5.29 -12.47 -11.67
CA PHE A 775 -6.25 -13.01 -10.73
C PHE A 775 -6.59 -14.44 -11.14
N ARG A 776 -6.55 -15.36 -10.18
CA ARG A 776 -6.90 -16.77 -10.39
C ARG A 776 -8.31 -17.03 -9.87
N LEU A 777 -9.06 -17.78 -10.65
CA LEU A 777 -10.38 -18.29 -10.36
C LEU A 777 -10.35 -19.81 -10.38
N SER A 778 -10.95 -20.44 -9.38
CA SER A 778 -11.12 -21.89 -9.31
C SER A 778 -12.60 -22.24 -9.40
N VAL A 779 -13.01 -22.76 -10.56
CA VAL A 779 -14.38 -23.22 -10.82
C VAL A 779 -14.29 -24.71 -11.12
N ASP A 780 -15.02 -25.54 -10.37
CA ASP A 780 -15.09 -27.00 -10.56
C ASP A 780 -13.71 -27.69 -10.67
N ASN A 781 -12.78 -27.37 -9.78
CA ASN A 781 -11.38 -27.82 -9.77
C ASN A 781 -10.52 -27.43 -11.00
N GLN A 782 -11.05 -26.62 -11.92
CA GLN A 782 -10.30 -26.02 -13.01
C GLN A 782 -9.84 -24.61 -12.63
N ARG A 783 -8.64 -24.25 -13.11
CA ARG A 783 -8.04 -22.93 -12.86
C ARG A 783 -8.18 -22.05 -14.10
N PHE A 784 -8.76 -20.88 -13.88
CA PHE A 784 -8.86 -19.81 -14.86
C PHE A 784 -8.06 -18.61 -14.37
N TYR A 785 -7.52 -17.85 -15.32
CA TYR A 785 -6.68 -16.68 -15.07
C TYR A 785 -7.19 -15.51 -15.89
N ARG A 786 -7.14 -14.32 -15.32
CA ARG A 786 -7.39 -13.06 -16.03
C ARG A 786 -6.49 -11.96 -15.46
N LEU A 787 -6.43 -10.82 -16.13
CA LEU A 787 -5.74 -9.66 -15.57
C LEU A 787 -6.44 -9.22 -14.27
N ARG A 788 -5.64 -8.90 -13.24
CA ARG A 788 -6.18 -8.60 -11.92
C ARG A 788 -7.10 -7.38 -11.92
N SER A 789 -6.63 -6.27 -12.49
CA SER A 789 -7.42 -5.05 -12.60
C SER A 789 -7.43 -4.56 -14.05
N PRO A 790 -8.61 -4.17 -14.59
CA PRO A 790 -8.70 -3.47 -15.87
C PRO A 790 -7.88 -2.17 -15.88
N ASN A 791 -7.66 -1.53 -14.71
CA ASN A 791 -6.82 -0.34 -14.57
C ASN A 791 -5.38 -0.56 -15.05
N LEU A 792 -4.88 -1.81 -15.01
CA LEU A 792 -3.55 -2.14 -15.51
C LEU A 792 -3.42 -1.86 -17.02
N LEU A 793 -4.52 -1.93 -17.79
CA LEU A 793 -4.53 -1.58 -19.21
C LEU A 793 -4.16 -0.11 -19.44
N ARG A 794 -4.61 0.79 -18.56
CA ARG A 794 -4.25 2.23 -18.65
C ARG A 794 -2.75 2.45 -18.48
N LEU A 795 -2.07 1.58 -17.75
CA LEU A 795 -0.67 1.75 -17.33
C LEU A 795 0.33 1.19 -18.34
N LEU A 796 -0.09 0.31 -19.25
CA LEU A 796 0.81 -0.37 -20.18
C LEU A 796 1.30 0.52 -21.35
N GLY A 797 0.62 1.64 -21.61
CA GLY A 797 0.94 2.54 -22.72
C GLY A 797 -0.07 2.45 -23.86
N SER A 798 0.26 3.06 -25.01
CA SER A 798 -0.58 2.93 -26.21
C SER A 798 -0.40 1.53 -26.82
N LYS A 799 -1.31 1.13 -27.71
CA LYS A 799 -1.20 -0.16 -28.38
C LYS A 799 0.06 -0.23 -29.25
N GLU A 800 0.41 0.87 -29.91
CA GLU A 800 1.60 0.97 -30.75
C GLU A 800 2.88 0.78 -29.93
N ASP A 801 2.94 1.33 -28.71
CA ASP A 801 4.05 1.12 -27.78
C ASP A 801 4.16 -0.36 -27.39
N ILE A 802 3.02 -0.99 -27.08
CA ILE A 802 2.92 -2.39 -26.68
C ILE A 802 3.37 -3.30 -27.83
N GLU A 803 2.88 -3.09 -29.04
CA GLU A 803 3.25 -3.85 -30.23
C GLU A 803 4.73 -3.71 -30.56
N SER A 804 5.25 -2.48 -30.52
CA SER A 804 6.67 -2.20 -30.78
C SER A 804 7.58 -2.93 -29.79
N GLU A 805 7.26 -2.88 -28.49
CA GLU A 805 8.03 -3.57 -27.47
C GLU A 805 7.84 -5.09 -27.55
N MET A 806 6.66 -5.58 -27.94
CA MET A 806 6.40 -7.01 -28.13
C MET A 806 7.24 -7.57 -29.28
N ILE A 807 7.27 -6.91 -30.45
CA ILE A 807 8.10 -7.31 -31.60
C ILE A 807 9.59 -7.35 -31.22
N LYS A 808 10.05 -6.37 -30.44
CA LYS A 808 11.43 -6.30 -29.95
C LYS A 808 11.77 -7.44 -29.00
N ILE A 809 10.82 -7.94 -28.21
CA ILE A 809 11.03 -9.08 -27.32
C ILE A 809 11.02 -10.40 -28.11
N THR A 810 10.01 -10.61 -28.95
CA THR A 810 9.82 -11.89 -29.66
C THR A 810 10.87 -12.12 -30.74
N SER A 811 11.43 -11.06 -31.32
CA SER A 811 12.54 -11.15 -32.28
C SER A 811 13.86 -11.69 -31.70
N LYS A 812 13.99 -11.83 -30.38
CA LYS A 812 15.22 -12.35 -29.75
C LYS A 812 15.42 -13.87 -29.90
N GLY A 813 14.43 -14.62 -30.39
CA GLY A 813 14.54 -16.07 -30.58
C GLY A 813 14.42 -16.92 -29.29
N ALA A 814 14.80 -16.33 -28.15
CA ALA A 814 14.75 -16.93 -26.83
C ALA A 814 14.75 -15.82 -25.76
N PRO A 815 14.24 -16.09 -24.55
CA PRO A 815 14.29 -15.11 -23.47
C PRO A 815 15.73 -14.82 -23.05
N THR A 816 16.03 -13.54 -22.80
CA THR A 816 17.38 -13.02 -22.49
C THR A 816 18.00 -13.71 -21.27
N LYS A 817 17.17 -14.08 -20.28
CA LYS A 817 17.59 -14.92 -19.14
C LYS A 817 17.12 -16.35 -19.38
N ARG A 818 18.08 -17.27 -19.62
CA ARG A 818 17.80 -18.70 -19.86
C ARG A 818 17.02 -19.32 -18.71
N ASN A 819 16.03 -20.15 -19.03
CA ASN A 819 15.29 -20.95 -18.06
C ASN A 819 16.22 -22.02 -17.47
N PRO A 820 16.54 -22.00 -16.16
CA PRO A 820 17.45 -22.98 -15.56
C PRO A 820 16.90 -24.42 -15.59
N ARG A 821 15.60 -24.57 -15.81
CA ARG A 821 14.96 -25.86 -16.11
C ARG A 821 15.56 -26.56 -17.33
N ASN A 822 16.18 -25.79 -18.23
CA ASN A 822 16.89 -26.29 -19.42
C ASN A 822 18.39 -26.46 -19.20
N PHE A 823 18.91 -26.24 -17.98
CA PHE A 823 20.30 -26.55 -17.68
C PHE A 823 20.49 -28.03 -17.52
N HIS A 824 21.61 -28.51 -18.05
CA HIS A 824 22.05 -29.88 -17.93
C HIS A 824 22.97 -30.00 -16.72
N LEU A 825 22.80 -31.07 -15.93
CA LEU A 825 23.61 -31.28 -14.73
C LEU A 825 25.05 -31.58 -15.12
N GLN A 826 26.04 -30.87 -14.57
CA GLN A 826 27.43 -31.10 -14.93
C GLN A 826 27.96 -32.38 -14.27
N ILE A 827 28.20 -33.43 -15.06
CA ILE A 827 28.66 -34.74 -14.57
C ILE A 827 30.14 -34.70 -14.16
N SER A 828 30.94 -33.85 -14.81
CA SER A 828 32.38 -33.75 -14.52
C SER A 828 32.90 -32.31 -14.56
N LYS A 829 33.52 -31.88 -13.45
CA LYS A 829 34.19 -30.58 -13.32
C LYS A 829 35.46 -30.46 -14.17
N LYS A 830 36.17 -31.57 -14.38
CA LYS A 830 37.47 -31.57 -15.09
C LYS A 830 37.30 -31.45 -16.62
N THR A 831 36.20 -31.96 -17.16
CA THR A 831 36.00 -32.08 -18.61
C THR A 831 34.84 -31.24 -19.15
N ARG A 832 34.15 -30.47 -18.29
CA ARG A 832 32.92 -29.70 -18.65
C ARG A 832 31.91 -30.55 -19.43
N VAL A 833 31.70 -31.78 -18.99
CA VAL A 833 30.69 -32.68 -19.57
C VAL A 833 29.39 -32.49 -18.82
N PHE A 834 28.34 -32.16 -19.56
CA PHE A 834 26.99 -32.01 -19.05
C PHE A 834 26.17 -33.27 -19.32
N GLY A 835 25.22 -33.56 -18.43
CA GLY A 835 24.32 -34.70 -18.56
C GLY A 835 23.33 -34.52 -19.71
N PRO A 836 22.74 -35.62 -20.18
CA PRO A 836 21.85 -35.59 -21.33
C PRO A 836 20.50 -34.93 -21.04
N MET A 837 20.09 -34.95 -19.77
CA MET A 837 18.79 -34.46 -19.31
C MET A 837 18.92 -33.08 -18.69
N THR A 838 17.85 -32.30 -18.84
CA THR A 838 17.73 -31.03 -18.15
C THR A 838 17.35 -31.24 -16.69
N MET A 839 17.62 -30.27 -15.83
CA MET A 839 17.27 -30.35 -14.40
C MET A 839 15.76 -30.55 -14.16
N GLU A 840 14.90 -30.05 -15.05
CA GLU A 840 13.46 -30.31 -14.98
C GLU A 840 13.12 -31.77 -15.29
N GLN A 841 13.74 -32.36 -16.31
CA GLN A 841 13.56 -33.78 -16.64
C GLN A 841 14.06 -34.69 -15.50
N ASP A 842 15.21 -34.36 -14.90
CA ASP A 842 15.73 -35.08 -13.74
C ASP A 842 14.76 -35.01 -12.54
N SER A 843 14.17 -33.83 -12.27
CA SER A 843 13.18 -33.64 -11.21
C SER A 843 11.89 -34.42 -11.48
N GLN A 844 11.43 -34.50 -12.74
CA GLN A 844 10.23 -35.26 -13.10
C GLN A 844 10.40 -36.78 -12.92
N ILE A 845 11.63 -37.30 -13.10
CA ILE A 845 11.95 -38.71 -12.88
C ILE A 845 12.06 -39.05 -11.40
N THR A 846 12.57 -38.11 -10.60
CA THR A 846 12.86 -38.31 -9.17
C THR A 846 11.72 -37.92 -8.22
N ASP A 847 10.64 -37.35 -8.76
CA ASP A 847 9.42 -36.98 -8.03
C ASP A 847 8.82 -38.19 -7.27
N SER A 848 8.94 -38.14 -5.94
CA SER A 848 8.55 -39.20 -5.02
C SER A 848 7.06 -39.17 -4.63
N SER A 849 6.29 -38.19 -5.13
CA SER A 849 4.87 -38.03 -4.80
C SER A 849 3.97 -39.10 -5.40
N THR A 850 4.46 -39.87 -6.38
CA THR A 850 3.74 -40.99 -7.00
C THR A 850 4.58 -42.27 -6.91
N PRO A 851 4.26 -43.22 -6.00
CA PRO A 851 5.10 -44.40 -5.76
C PRO A 851 5.15 -45.39 -6.95
N PHE A 852 4.34 -45.19 -7.98
CA PHE A 852 4.32 -46.00 -9.20
C PHE A 852 4.25 -45.11 -10.45
N LYS A 853 5.38 -44.53 -10.83
CA LYS A 853 5.51 -43.73 -12.06
C LYS A 853 6.33 -44.49 -13.09
N ALA A 854 5.74 -44.77 -14.26
CA ALA A 854 6.46 -45.23 -15.43
C ALA A 854 6.91 -44.01 -16.25
N CYS A 855 8.21 -43.81 -16.41
CA CYS A 855 8.78 -42.72 -17.20
C CYS A 855 9.44 -43.30 -18.46
N TYR A 856 9.03 -42.83 -19.63
CA TYR A 856 9.66 -43.20 -20.90
C TYR A 856 10.73 -42.17 -21.26
N LEU A 857 11.98 -42.63 -21.35
CA LEU A 857 13.12 -41.82 -21.75
C LEU A 857 13.38 -42.02 -23.24
N TYR A 858 13.18 -40.96 -24.03
CA TYR A 858 13.51 -40.95 -25.45
C TYR A 858 14.83 -40.20 -25.65
N GLY A 859 15.84 -40.92 -26.13
CA GLY A 859 17.20 -40.41 -26.28
C GLY A 859 17.70 -40.48 -27.72
N SER A 860 18.79 -39.75 -27.98
CA SER A 860 19.60 -39.92 -29.19
C SER A 860 21.07 -40.04 -28.81
N SER A 861 21.86 -40.64 -29.70
CA SER A 861 23.32 -40.70 -29.55
C SER A 861 23.97 -39.31 -29.45
N ALA A 862 23.36 -38.29 -30.06
CA ALA A 862 23.81 -36.90 -29.96
C ALA A 862 23.59 -36.30 -28.55
N LEU A 863 22.56 -36.76 -27.83
CA LEU A 863 22.29 -36.35 -26.45
C LEU A 863 23.06 -37.18 -25.42
N GLY A 864 23.67 -38.31 -25.81
CA GLY A 864 24.36 -39.21 -24.88
C GLY A 864 23.46 -40.23 -24.17
N ILE A 865 22.21 -40.38 -24.64
CA ILE A 865 21.29 -41.46 -24.23
C ILE A 865 21.16 -42.41 -25.41
N HIS A 866 21.79 -43.59 -25.31
CA HIS A 866 21.63 -44.65 -26.31
C HIS A 866 20.27 -45.34 -26.12
N GLN A 867 19.55 -45.56 -27.23
CA GLN A 867 18.24 -46.24 -27.25
C GLN A 867 18.30 -47.64 -26.63
#